data_AF-A0A2W6C144-F1
#
_entry.id   AF-A0A2W6C144-F1
#
_cell.length_a   1.000
_cell.length_b   1.000
_cell.length_c   1.000
_cell.angle_alpha   90.00
_cell.angle_beta   90.00
_cell.angle_gamma   90.00
#
_symmetry.space_group_name_H-M   'P 1'
#
loop_
_entity.id
_entity.type
_entity.pdbx_description
1 polymer ?
#
loop_
_entity_poly.entity_id
_entity_poly.type
_entity_poly.pdbx_seq_one_letter_code
_entity_poly.pdbx_strand_id
1 'polypeptide(L)'
;MNTDSAYRQPLQEIWQQHSLDAKGASLDSVAAMISGGTLFWQVTLSDGSVLSLIQLYSPLVERDETLLGNALLNDYLNKAAQRTLTAAGETWAIGNDLERAYFLVRSQQPLDQEALARAFYTEVTGNLPELLLGDDNHDLGVHGRVADMFGIANSQNPIFPLQLIPSALAPRLERKVREYLAARMDDHFVRQIKGTPALTRTTRAVFVALAYFYGRSSGGEGDCQSGAQFLARLSKVYKLLTEEEVLAAFNIDPSKSAERRTAAKGERSDVGTLKDYIDTAVSKASLNEEKLRHLLKKLLTRLGEEVDAEVESAQPRSYDDSWLIPFHRKDGKLVAESEIPYYHASLLQGVNLGLVEVAYAIAELSGATSTSKPTENLCRLCGSQAATLKEVSIINGKAVGKFHNQISNARRKADIEIRNCYRCALCAYLSVKLTGPVLDGMYPIPRLGNMIFHYEEQTSASVAEIKKTMEFVFAAIRAERQARVEAYAAWEEAQKKAKANKQDAPPRPNFDAVERARLVELLEEKVKGEEATPEEAAQYRSLLNHDDPLVSNAQALFENASGEETINLLVSLGVGTRQLVLYALPYLRGEKDVAQKRFVRSRLHVFALLGFMRKLCRCEGAYYFQTIPRLDASSPDTFYVGPRAFIASKYLHRYAILSEFSNRVASGKDPFKERLRLAERLAADPLGEFSRVLRQSPLRITDDTKGAKYKPFTGKRDPYLPGVRDLTEYMKAYASLRVLADEMEP
;
A
#
# COMPACT_ATOMS: atom_id res chain seq x y z
N MET A 1 -18.29 18.26 -29.60
CA MET A 1 -17.88 17.05 -28.86
C MET A 1 -18.06 17.36 -27.38
N ASN A 2 -19.17 16.89 -26.79
CA ASN A 2 -19.42 16.95 -25.35
C ASN A 2 -18.62 15.82 -24.71
N THR A 3 -17.46 16.12 -24.13
CA THR A 3 -16.75 15.19 -23.24
C THR A 3 -17.01 15.63 -21.81
N ASP A 4 -17.74 14.79 -21.06
CA ASP A 4 -17.84 14.88 -19.61
C ASP A 4 -16.46 14.62 -19.00
N SER A 5 -15.69 15.68 -18.81
CA SER A 5 -14.45 15.63 -18.06
C SER A 5 -14.75 15.51 -16.56
N ALA A 6 -13.81 14.96 -15.79
CA ALA A 6 -13.98 14.66 -14.37
C ALA A 6 -14.37 15.88 -13.52
N TYR A 7 -14.10 17.09 -14.01
CA TYR A 7 -14.39 18.35 -13.34
C TYR A 7 -15.65 19.07 -13.85
N ARG A 8 -16.22 18.71 -15.01
CA ARG A 8 -17.31 19.47 -15.63
C ARG A 8 -18.63 19.34 -14.86
N GLN A 9 -18.96 18.14 -14.42
CA GLN A 9 -20.16 17.89 -13.63
C GLN A 9 -20.07 18.55 -12.23
N PRO A 10 -18.99 18.37 -11.43
CA PRO A 10 -18.82 19.12 -10.19
C PRO A 10 -18.91 20.64 -10.39
N LEU A 11 -18.28 21.16 -11.44
CA LEU A 11 -18.36 22.59 -11.78
C LEU A 11 -19.80 23.03 -12.06
N GLN A 12 -20.58 22.20 -12.77
CA GLN A 12 -21.97 22.48 -13.06
C GLN A 12 -22.85 22.51 -11.81
N GLU A 13 -22.67 21.56 -10.91
CA GLU A 13 -23.37 21.53 -9.62
C GLU A 13 -23.08 22.79 -8.80
N ILE A 14 -21.80 23.17 -8.68
CA ILE A 14 -21.38 24.40 -7.99
C ILE A 14 -22.03 25.63 -8.63
N TRP A 15 -21.97 25.73 -9.97
CA TRP A 15 -22.49 26.88 -10.70
C TRP A 15 -24.00 27.06 -10.50
N GLN A 16 -24.75 25.96 -10.55
CA GLN A 16 -26.20 25.96 -10.38
C GLN A 16 -26.62 26.23 -8.94
N GLN A 17 -25.96 25.59 -7.96
CA GLN A 17 -26.31 25.72 -6.55
C GLN A 17 -26.03 27.12 -5.98
N HIS A 18 -24.95 27.77 -6.44
CA HIS A 18 -24.47 29.02 -5.87
C HIS A 18 -24.74 30.26 -6.75
N SER A 19 -25.45 30.09 -7.89
CA SER A 19 -25.87 31.18 -8.78
C SER A 19 -24.73 32.14 -9.13
N LEU A 20 -23.61 31.59 -9.62
CA LEU A 20 -22.36 32.32 -9.86
C LEU A 20 -22.36 33.17 -11.15
N ASP A 21 -23.52 33.64 -11.59
CA ASP A 21 -23.65 34.37 -12.87
C ASP A 21 -23.04 35.77 -12.79
N ALA A 22 -21.99 35.99 -13.60
CA ALA A 22 -21.25 37.25 -13.69
C ALA A 22 -21.23 37.79 -15.12
N LYS A 23 -21.11 39.11 -15.28
CA LYS A 23 -20.76 39.69 -16.58
C LYS A 23 -19.33 39.26 -16.96
N GLY A 24 -19.22 38.34 -17.91
CA GLY A 24 -17.93 37.87 -18.43
C GLY A 24 -17.44 36.54 -17.86
N ALA A 25 -18.23 35.84 -17.05
CA ALA A 25 -17.96 34.47 -16.62
C ALA A 25 -19.16 33.56 -16.88
N SER A 26 -18.93 32.48 -17.60
CA SER A 26 -19.86 31.37 -17.80
C SER A 26 -19.20 30.05 -17.39
N LEU A 27 -20.02 29.05 -17.06
CA LEU A 27 -19.55 27.69 -16.82
C LEU A 27 -18.60 27.19 -17.93
N ASP A 28 -18.96 27.40 -19.21
CA ASP A 28 -18.13 26.97 -20.34
C ASP A 28 -16.79 27.71 -20.39
N SER A 29 -16.76 29.00 -20.06
CA SER A 29 -15.51 29.77 -20.01
C SER A 29 -14.57 29.27 -18.90
N VAL A 30 -15.11 28.96 -17.72
CA VAL A 30 -14.33 28.41 -16.59
C VAL A 30 -13.88 26.97 -16.89
N ALA A 31 -14.74 26.15 -17.48
CA ALA A 31 -14.37 24.81 -17.92
C ALA A 31 -13.22 24.84 -18.94
N ALA A 32 -13.24 25.79 -19.89
CA ALA A 32 -12.17 25.98 -20.86
C ALA A 32 -10.86 26.47 -20.22
N MET A 33 -10.95 27.35 -19.21
CA MET A 33 -9.78 27.78 -18.41
C MET A 33 -9.11 26.60 -17.69
N ILE A 34 -9.92 25.72 -17.08
CA ILE A 34 -9.42 24.50 -16.42
C ILE A 34 -8.74 23.56 -17.44
N SER A 35 -9.36 23.33 -18.61
CA SER A 35 -8.74 22.55 -19.69
C SER A 35 -7.43 23.17 -20.17
N GLY A 36 -7.38 24.49 -20.25
CA GLY A 36 -6.22 25.27 -20.70
C GLY A 36 -5.08 25.33 -19.69
N GLY A 37 -5.26 24.83 -18.48
CA GLY A 37 -4.22 24.89 -17.44
C GLY A 37 -4.12 26.24 -16.73
N THR A 38 -5.18 27.05 -16.72
CA THR A 38 -5.17 28.38 -16.10
C THR A 38 -4.77 28.29 -14.64
N LEU A 39 -3.70 28.99 -14.26
CA LEU A 39 -3.15 28.98 -12.90
C LEU A 39 -4.02 29.82 -11.95
N PHE A 40 -4.42 31.01 -12.40
CA PHE A 40 -5.20 31.95 -11.63
C PHE A 40 -6.09 32.80 -12.53
N TRP A 41 -7.29 33.10 -12.07
CA TRP A 41 -8.21 34.05 -12.70
C TRP A 41 -9.18 34.60 -11.66
N GLN A 42 -9.63 35.85 -11.83
CA GLN A 42 -10.61 36.46 -10.93
C GLN A 42 -11.55 37.41 -11.68
N VAL A 43 -12.80 37.51 -11.22
CA VAL A 43 -13.82 38.41 -11.75
C VAL A 43 -14.73 38.92 -10.64
N THR A 44 -15.24 40.15 -10.79
CA THR A 44 -16.26 40.68 -9.89
C THR A 44 -17.65 40.20 -10.31
N LEU A 45 -18.38 39.63 -9.36
CA LEU A 45 -19.77 39.19 -9.50
C LEU A 45 -20.74 40.38 -9.44
N SER A 46 -21.99 40.13 -9.82
CA SER A 46 -23.05 41.14 -9.86
C SER A 46 -23.40 41.73 -8.48
N ASP A 47 -23.13 40.99 -7.41
CA ASP A 47 -23.33 41.41 -6.02
C ASP A 47 -22.12 42.14 -5.42
N GLY A 48 -21.07 42.37 -6.20
CA GLY A 48 -19.83 43.03 -5.77
C GLY A 48 -18.79 42.11 -5.14
N SER A 49 -19.11 40.83 -4.89
CA SER A 49 -18.11 39.85 -4.46
C SER A 49 -17.18 39.47 -5.61
N VAL A 50 -16.04 38.85 -5.30
CA VAL A 50 -15.04 38.41 -6.28
C VAL A 50 -15.01 36.89 -6.33
N LEU A 51 -15.20 36.35 -7.54
CA LEU A 51 -15.01 34.93 -7.84
C LEU A 51 -13.62 34.71 -8.42
N SER A 52 -12.88 33.78 -7.84
CA SER A 52 -11.52 33.42 -8.25
C SER A 52 -11.42 31.94 -8.61
N LEU A 53 -10.75 31.62 -9.71
CA LEU A 53 -10.27 30.28 -10.05
C LEU A 53 -8.80 30.19 -9.66
N ILE A 54 -8.44 29.17 -8.86
CA ILE A 54 -7.08 28.98 -8.36
C ILE A 54 -6.66 27.53 -8.61
N GLN A 55 -5.48 27.35 -9.20
CA GLN A 55 -4.83 26.06 -9.32
C GLN A 55 -3.78 25.88 -8.23
N LEU A 56 -3.79 24.73 -7.56
CA LEU A 56 -2.61 24.20 -6.88
C LEU A 56 -1.89 23.27 -7.86
N TYR A 57 -0.59 23.50 -8.09
CA TYR A 57 0.28 22.61 -8.86
C TYR A 57 1.38 22.07 -7.95
N SER A 58 1.62 20.76 -8.01
CA SER A 58 2.66 20.08 -7.26
C SER A 58 3.31 19.00 -8.14
N PRO A 59 4.61 19.09 -8.45
CA PRO A 59 5.24 18.26 -9.47
C PRO A 59 5.25 16.79 -9.08
N LEU A 60 4.89 15.91 -10.02
CA LEU A 60 4.90 14.46 -9.85
C LEU A 60 6.23 13.86 -10.29
N VAL A 61 6.78 12.95 -9.48
CA VAL A 61 7.93 12.13 -9.85
C VAL A 61 7.44 10.73 -10.21
N GLU A 62 7.45 10.40 -11.50
CA GLU A 62 6.99 9.10 -12.04
C GLU A 62 8.02 7.96 -11.84
N ARG A 63 8.72 7.96 -10.72
CA ARG A 63 9.60 6.85 -10.31
C ARG A 63 8.82 5.92 -9.40
N ASP A 64 8.89 4.61 -9.64
CA ASP A 64 8.23 3.61 -8.81
C ASP A 64 8.51 3.87 -7.31
N GLU A 65 9.74 4.24 -6.96
CA GLU A 65 10.20 4.51 -5.58
C GLU A 65 9.44 5.60 -4.84
N THR A 66 8.88 6.58 -5.55
CA THR A 66 8.27 7.77 -4.95
C THR A 66 6.86 8.06 -5.44
N LEU A 67 6.35 7.34 -6.44
CA LEU A 67 5.06 7.62 -7.05
C LEU A 67 3.91 7.62 -6.03
N LEU A 68 3.79 6.53 -5.25
CA LEU A 68 2.78 6.44 -4.18
C LEU A 68 2.93 7.60 -3.19
N GLY A 69 4.14 7.84 -2.71
CA GLY A 69 4.46 8.93 -1.80
C GLY A 69 4.13 10.33 -2.34
N ASN A 70 4.35 10.57 -3.62
CA ASN A 70 3.97 11.83 -4.26
C ASN A 70 2.45 11.97 -4.30
N ALA A 71 1.71 10.90 -4.60
CA ALA A 71 0.26 10.93 -4.56
C ALA A 71 -0.27 11.26 -3.15
N LEU A 72 0.33 10.67 -2.10
CA LEU A 72 -0.01 10.97 -0.70
C LEU A 72 0.38 12.41 -0.30
N LEU A 73 1.58 12.86 -0.69
CA LEU A 73 2.02 14.24 -0.44
C LEU A 73 1.09 15.25 -1.14
N ASN A 74 0.67 14.96 -2.37
CA ASN A 74 -0.21 15.84 -3.12
C ASN A 74 -1.63 15.86 -2.54
N ASP A 75 -2.14 14.74 -1.99
CA ASP A 75 -3.38 14.76 -1.20
C ASP A 75 -3.28 15.67 0.03
N TYR A 76 -2.19 15.57 0.79
CA TYR A 76 -1.91 16.46 1.93
C TYR A 76 -1.88 17.95 1.50
N LEU A 77 -1.17 18.27 0.42
CA LEU A 77 -1.08 19.64 -0.10
C LEU A 77 -2.43 20.14 -0.61
N ASN A 78 -3.22 19.29 -1.29
CA ASN A 78 -4.57 19.64 -1.76
C ASN A 78 -5.50 20.02 -0.61
N LYS A 79 -5.46 19.25 0.49
CA LYS A 79 -6.28 19.52 1.69
C LYS A 79 -5.82 20.74 2.46
N ALA A 80 -4.50 20.97 2.55
CA ALA A 80 -3.95 22.21 3.09
C ALA A 80 -4.38 23.43 2.26
N ALA A 81 -4.39 23.32 0.93
CA ALA A 81 -4.84 24.40 0.06
C ALA A 81 -6.33 24.66 0.24
N GLN A 82 -7.17 23.62 0.30
CA GLN A 82 -8.59 23.78 0.57
C GLN A 82 -8.84 24.55 1.89
N ARG A 83 -8.16 24.18 2.99
CA ARG A 83 -8.32 24.87 4.28
C ARG A 83 -7.85 26.32 4.22
N THR A 84 -6.72 26.58 3.56
CA THR A 84 -6.18 27.94 3.37
C THR A 84 -7.16 28.81 2.58
N LEU A 85 -7.70 28.28 1.48
CA LEU A 85 -8.66 28.99 0.62
C LEU A 85 -10.00 29.20 1.34
N THR A 86 -10.47 28.22 2.11
CA THR A 86 -11.69 28.32 2.91
C THR A 86 -11.58 29.43 3.96
N ALA A 87 -10.38 29.66 4.52
CA ALA A 87 -10.14 30.77 5.43
C ALA A 87 -10.17 32.15 4.72
N ALA A 88 -9.92 32.19 3.41
CA ALA A 88 -9.96 33.41 2.60
C ALA A 88 -11.34 33.71 1.98
N GLY A 89 -12.23 32.70 1.87
CA GLY A 89 -13.56 32.85 1.31
C GLY A 89 -14.31 31.53 1.16
N GLU A 90 -15.55 31.61 0.68
CA GLU A 90 -16.36 30.43 0.37
C GLU A 90 -15.68 29.66 -0.77
N THR A 91 -15.28 28.40 -0.51
CA THR A 91 -14.40 27.64 -1.38
C THR A 91 -15.04 26.34 -1.83
N TRP A 92 -14.92 26.05 -3.13
CA TRP A 92 -15.38 24.80 -3.74
C TRP A 92 -14.23 24.13 -4.50
N ALA A 93 -13.95 22.87 -4.16
CA ALA A 93 -13.04 22.03 -4.93
C ALA A 93 -13.75 21.52 -6.20
N ILE A 94 -13.14 21.76 -7.36
CA ILE A 94 -13.72 21.39 -8.65
C ILE A 94 -13.26 19.99 -9.06
N GLY A 95 -12.00 19.68 -8.81
CA GLY A 95 -11.40 18.39 -9.11
C GLY A 95 -9.88 18.45 -9.09
N ASN A 96 -9.25 17.29 -8.98
CA ASN A 96 -7.80 17.14 -8.98
C ASN A 96 -7.36 15.95 -9.85
N ASP A 97 -6.16 16.01 -10.40
CA ASP A 97 -5.41 14.81 -10.79
C ASP A 97 -4.27 14.57 -9.78
N LEU A 98 -3.20 13.88 -10.20
CA LEU A 98 -2.04 13.66 -9.33
C LEU A 98 -1.11 14.86 -9.22
N GLU A 99 -1.19 15.87 -10.09
CA GLU A 99 -0.31 17.06 -10.07
C GLU A 99 -1.05 18.36 -9.78
N ARG A 100 -2.33 18.43 -10.14
CA ARG A 100 -3.13 19.65 -10.19
C ARG A 100 -4.39 19.48 -9.38
N ALA A 101 -4.78 20.52 -8.65
CA ALA A 101 -6.10 20.66 -8.06
C ALA A 101 -6.66 22.06 -8.37
N TYR A 102 -7.95 22.13 -8.69
CA TYR A 102 -8.62 23.38 -9.00
C TYR A 102 -9.68 23.73 -7.97
N PHE A 103 -9.74 25.01 -7.63
CA PHE A 103 -10.64 25.58 -6.65
C PHE A 103 -11.35 26.81 -7.22
N LEU A 104 -12.64 26.94 -6.94
CA LEU A 104 -13.35 28.20 -7.03
C LEU A 104 -13.45 28.81 -5.64
N VAL A 105 -13.21 30.11 -5.53
CA VAL A 105 -13.30 30.85 -4.28
C VAL A 105 -14.10 32.12 -4.48
N ARG A 106 -15.17 32.29 -3.70
CA ARG A 106 -15.92 33.53 -3.61
C ARG A 106 -15.50 34.29 -2.36
N SER A 107 -15.08 35.53 -2.55
CA SER A 107 -14.50 36.38 -1.51
C SER A 107 -15.07 37.80 -1.60
N GLN A 108 -14.99 38.56 -0.51
CA GLN A 108 -15.49 39.95 -0.49
C GLN A 108 -14.52 40.94 -1.17
N GLN A 109 -13.25 40.55 -1.32
CA GLN A 109 -12.20 41.37 -1.90
C GLN A 109 -11.32 40.50 -2.81
N PRO A 110 -10.62 41.07 -3.81
CA PRO A 110 -9.66 40.34 -4.62
C PRO A 110 -8.63 39.61 -3.76
N LEU A 111 -8.30 38.38 -4.14
CA LEU A 111 -7.36 37.56 -3.38
C LEU A 111 -5.91 37.95 -3.70
N ASP A 112 -5.18 38.35 -2.67
CA ASP A 112 -3.73 38.56 -2.74
C ASP A 112 -3.01 37.20 -2.80
N GLN A 113 -2.37 36.92 -3.94
CA GLN A 113 -1.68 35.66 -4.21
C GLN A 113 -0.48 35.43 -3.28
N GLU A 114 0.25 36.48 -2.90
CA GLU A 114 1.40 36.33 -2.02
C GLU A 114 0.97 36.08 -0.59
N ALA A 115 -0.03 36.82 -0.10
CA ALA A 115 -0.61 36.59 1.21
C ALA A 115 -1.18 35.17 1.31
N LEU A 116 -1.84 34.71 0.25
CA LEU A 116 -2.39 33.36 0.17
C LEU A 116 -1.29 32.29 0.17
N ALA A 117 -0.22 32.47 -0.61
CA ALA A 117 0.91 31.55 -0.63
C ALA A 117 1.62 31.48 0.74
N ARG A 118 1.74 32.60 1.46
CA ARG A 118 2.26 32.65 2.84
C ARG A 118 1.35 31.91 3.82
N ALA A 119 0.03 32.11 3.74
CA ALA A 119 -0.93 31.39 4.57
C ALA A 119 -0.89 29.87 4.28
N PHE A 120 -0.79 29.48 3.01
CA PHE A 120 -0.67 28.08 2.62
C PHE A 120 0.63 27.44 3.13
N TYR A 121 1.74 28.17 3.06
CA TYR A 121 3.00 27.73 3.65
C TYR A 121 2.89 27.49 5.17
N THR A 122 2.27 28.43 5.90
CA THR A 122 2.02 28.28 7.34
C THR A 122 1.14 27.08 7.64
N GLU A 123 0.08 26.86 6.85
CA GLU A 123 -0.82 25.71 6.99
C GLU A 123 -0.07 24.38 6.77
N VAL A 124 0.75 24.30 5.72
CA VAL A 124 1.54 23.10 5.39
C VAL A 124 2.60 22.82 6.47
N THR A 125 3.31 23.83 6.94
CA THR A 125 4.39 23.62 7.91
C THR A 125 3.88 23.40 9.34
N GLY A 126 2.78 24.05 9.71
CA GLY A 126 2.11 23.84 11.00
C GLY A 126 1.59 22.41 11.19
N ASN A 127 1.17 21.75 10.11
CA ASN A 127 0.66 20.37 10.14
C ASN A 127 1.72 19.31 9.75
N LEU A 128 2.95 19.71 9.42
CA LEU A 128 4.03 18.78 9.10
C LEU A 128 4.33 17.74 10.21
N PRO A 129 4.21 18.07 11.52
CA PRO A 129 4.34 17.08 12.59
C PRO A 129 3.30 15.94 12.50
N GLU A 130 2.07 16.22 12.06
CA GLU A 130 1.05 15.20 11.82
C GLU A 130 1.38 14.35 10.59
N LEU A 131 1.83 14.98 9.50
CA LEU A 131 2.23 14.25 8.29
C LEU A 131 3.35 13.24 8.59
N LEU A 132 4.36 13.66 9.37
CA LEU A 132 5.46 12.81 9.78
C LEU A 132 5.03 11.78 10.84
N LEU A 133 4.53 12.22 12.00
CA LEU A 133 4.40 11.38 13.20
C LEU A 133 2.96 11.11 13.64
N GLY A 134 1.96 11.69 12.98
CA GLY A 134 0.55 11.40 13.18
C GLY A 134 0.16 10.04 12.61
N ASP A 135 -1.02 9.55 13.01
CA ASP A 135 -1.67 8.38 12.42
C ASP A 135 -2.62 8.83 11.29
N ASP A 136 -3.46 7.92 10.77
CA ASP A 136 -4.42 8.24 9.70
C ASP A 136 -5.31 9.42 10.09
N ASN A 137 -5.28 10.48 9.26
CA ASN A 137 -6.15 11.65 9.37
C ASN A 137 -6.56 12.09 7.96
N HIS A 138 -7.77 11.68 7.57
CA HIS A 138 -8.29 11.95 6.23
C HIS A 138 -8.50 13.44 5.97
N ASP A 139 -8.85 14.25 6.96
CA ASP A 139 -9.10 15.69 6.79
C ASP A 139 -7.80 16.45 6.52
N LEU A 140 -6.68 15.98 7.09
CA LEU A 140 -5.36 16.52 6.84
C LEU A 140 -4.69 15.92 5.59
N GLY A 141 -5.16 14.78 5.09
CA GLY A 141 -4.47 14.02 4.03
C GLY A 141 -3.27 13.24 4.54
N VAL A 142 -3.30 12.85 5.81
CA VAL A 142 -2.29 12.01 6.44
C VAL A 142 -2.75 10.56 6.36
N HIS A 143 -1.89 9.71 5.79
CA HIS A 143 -2.16 8.28 5.61
C HIS A 143 -1.05 7.43 6.21
N GLY A 144 -1.41 6.24 6.67
CA GLY A 144 -0.56 5.30 7.37
C GLY A 144 -0.36 5.62 8.84
N ARG A 145 0.17 4.63 9.59
CA ARG A 145 0.51 4.79 11.00
C ARG A 145 2.01 4.74 11.16
N VAL A 146 2.58 5.67 11.92
CA VAL A 146 4.02 5.69 12.18
C VAL A 146 4.48 4.41 12.89
N ALA A 147 3.61 3.84 13.73
CA ALA A 147 3.82 2.57 14.44
C ALA A 147 4.11 1.39 13.50
N ASP A 148 3.55 1.40 12.29
CA ASP A 148 3.80 0.33 11.32
C ASP A 148 5.26 0.35 10.85
N MET A 149 5.92 1.52 10.83
CA MET A 149 7.34 1.68 10.49
C MET A 149 8.29 1.10 11.55
N PHE A 150 7.80 0.79 12.75
CA PHE A 150 8.61 0.29 13.86
C PHE A 150 8.74 -1.23 13.89
N GLY A 151 8.16 -1.94 12.90
CA GLY A 151 8.26 -3.39 12.69
C GLY A 151 9.66 -3.87 12.27
N ILE A 152 10.66 -3.67 13.13
CA ILE A 152 12.08 -3.91 12.84
C ILE A 152 12.38 -5.41 12.95
N ALA A 153 12.83 -6.01 11.85
CA ALA A 153 13.22 -7.42 11.79
C ALA A 153 14.64 -7.68 12.31
N ASN A 154 15.54 -6.69 12.15
CA ASN A 154 16.93 -6.74 12.58
C ASN A 154 17.38 -5.34 13.03
N SER A 155 17.92 -5.24 14.24
CA SER A 155 18.34 -4.00 14.88
C SER A 155 19.62 -3.38 14.27
N GLN A 156 20.30 -4.08 13.36
CA GLN A 156 21.51 -3.59 12.70
C GLN A 156 21.24 -2.84 11.37
N ASN A 157 20.03 -2.94 10.82
CA ASN A 157 19.69 -2.30 9.55
C ASN A 157 18.84 -1.05 9.83
N PRO A 158 19.29 0.16 9.43
CA PRO A 158 18.47 1.36 9.51
C PRO A 158 17.21 1.17 8.66
N ILE A 159 16.07 1.10 9.33
CA ILE A 159 14.75 1.01 8.69
C ILE A 159 14.06 2.38 8.72
N PHE A 160 14.41 3.25 9.68
CA PHE A 160 13.72 4.51 9.91
C PHE A 160 14.58 5.73 9.45
N PRO A 161 14.10 6.59 8.53
CA PRO A 161 14.89 7.65 7.91
C PRO A 161 14.93 8.91 8.78
N LEU A 162 15.74 8.89 9.84
CA LEU A 162 15.82 9.97 10.83
C LEU A 162 16.17 11.34 10.25
N GLN A 163 16.92 11.38 9.14
CA GLN A 163 17.31 12.62 8.48
C GLN A 163 16.13 13.38 7.87
N LEU A 164 14.91 12.84 7.93
CA LEU A 164 13.68 13.55 7.54
C LEU A 164 12.95 14.21 8.71
N ILE A 165 13.31 13.88 9.95
CA ILE A 165 12.59 14.31 11.14
C ILE A 165 13.30 15.54 11.72
N PRO A 166 12.61 16.70 11.84
CA PRO A 166 13.14 17.85 12.57
C PRO A 166 13.50 17.53 14.02
N SER A 167 14.60 18.12 14.52
CA SER A 167 15.06 17.92 15.91
C SER A 167 13.97 18.24 16.94
N ALA A 168 13.16 19.27 16.69
CA ALA A 168 12.03 19.65 17.54
C ALA A 168 10.95 18.54 17.67
N LEU A 169 10.93 17.55 16.78
CA LEU A 169 9.99 16.41 16.83
C LEU A 169 10.57 15.18 17.53
N ALA A 170 11.81 15.23 18.02
CA ALA A 170 12.43 14.10 18.71
C ALA A 170 11.62 13.60 19.93
N PRO A 171 11.12 14.47 20.83
CA PRO A 171 10.31 14.02 21.97
C PRO A 171 9.03 13.31 21.53
N ARG A 172 8.35 13.84 20.49
CA ARG A 172 7.13 13.24 19.94
C ARG A 172 7.40 11.87 19.30
N LEU A 173 8.52 11.71 18.59
CA LEU A 173 8.94 10.43 18.01
C LEU A 173 9.25 9.41 19.11
N GLU A 174 9.98 9.81 20.15
CA GLU A 174 10.28 8.93 21.30
C GLU A 174 9.01 8.39 21.94
N ARG A 175 8.05 9.28 22.22
CA ARG A 175 6.76 8.89 22.80
C ARG A 175 6.03 7.86 21.92
N LYS A 176 5.98 8.07 20.61
CA LYS A 176 5.39 7.10 19.66
C LYS A 176 6.10 5.74 19.68
N VAL A 177 7.43 5.72 19.83
CA VAL A 177 8.20 4.49 19.98
C VAL A 177 7.84 3.77 21.29
N ARG A 178 7.72 4.49 22.42
CA ARG A 178 7.29 3.90 23.70
C ARG A 178 5.87 3.35 23.62
N GLU A 179 4.92 4.11 23.07
CA GLU A 179 3.53 3.67 22.88
C GLU A 179 3.49 2.37 22.06
N TYR A 180 4.26 2.29 20.97
CA TYR A 180 4.38 1.07 20.17
C TYR A 180 4.94 -0.11 20.96
N LEU A 181 6.04 0.09 21.68
CA LEU A 181 6.66 -0.98 22.48
C LEU A 181 5.72 -1.44 23.59
N ALA A 182 5.02 -0.51 24.27
CA ALA A 182 4.03 -0.82 25.29
C ALA A 182 2.86 -1.63 24.71
N ALA A 183 2.28 -1.21 23.59
CA ALA A 183 1.20 -1.92 22.92
C ALA A 183 1.60 -3.33 22.48
N ARG A 184 2.85 -3.53 22.03
CA ARG A 184 3.39 -4.86 21.68
C ARG A 184 3.58 -5.79 22.88
N MET A 185 3.62 -5.24 24.09
CA MET A 185 3.73 -6.00 25.34
C MET A 185 2.39 -6.34 25.97
N ASP A 186 1.27 -5.73 25.53
CA ASP A 186 -0.07 -5.97 26.08
C ASP A 186 -0.87 -7.05 25.31
N ASP A 187 -1.78 -7.70 26.04
CA ASP A 187 -2.29 -9.09 25.93
C ASP A 187 -2.91 -9.60 24.61
N HIS A 188 -3.11 -8.77 23.59
CA HIS A 188 -3.89 -9.18 22.40
C HIS A 188 -3.07 -9.96 21.36
N PHE A 189 -1.75 -9.74 21.29
CA PHE A 189 -0.89 -10.33 20.24
C PHE A 189 -0.50 -11.79 20.52
N VAL A 190 -0.51 -12.20 21.79
CA VAL A 190 -0.10 -13.55 22.25
C VAL A 190 -1.15 -14.61 21.93
N ARG A 191 -2.43 -14.22 21.75
CA ARG A 191 -3.57 -15.16 21.60
C ARG A 191 -3.81 -15.69 20.18
N GLN A 192 -3.21 -15.12 19.13
CA GLN A 192 -3.56 -15.41 17.74
C GLN A 192 -2.74 -16.50 17.03
N ILE A 193 -1.63 -16.98 17.59
CA ILE A 193 -0.77 -17.99 16.91
C ILE A 193 -0.87 -19.33 17.64
N LYS A 194 -1.81 -20.18 17.20
CA LYS A 194 -1.94 -21.56 17.69
C LYS A 194 -0.72 -22.38 17.22
N GLY A 195 0.02 -23.00 18.16
CA GLY A 195 0.92 -24.13 17.86
C GLY A 195 2.42 -23.95 18.14
N THR A 196 2.87 -22.80 18.65
CA THR A 196 4.22 -22.59 19.22
C THR A 196 4.07 -21.51 20.31
N PRO A 197 4.93 -21.40 21.35
CA PRO A 197 4.74 -20.37 22.37
C PRO A 197 4.85 -18.99 21.69
N ALA A 198 3.71 -18.36 21.42
CA ALA A 198 3.59 -17.09 20.70
C ALA A 198 4.45 -15.98 21.35
N LEU A 199 4.73 -16.15 22.64
CA LEU A 199 5.54 -15.23 23.44
C LEU A 199 6.98 -15.09 22.95
N THR A 200 7.64 -16.16 22.46
CA THR A 200 9.07 -16.10 22.10
C THR A 200 9.29 -15.23 20.85
N ARG A 201 8.34 -15.21 19.91
CA ARG A 201 8.42 -14.39 18.69
C ARG A 201 8.12 -12.91 18.99
N THR A 202 7.11 -12.63 19.81
CA THR A 202 6.76 -11.27 20.25
C THR A 202 7.85 -10.64 21.10
N THR A 203 8.41 -11.41 22.05
CA THR A 203 9.52 -10.97 22.91
C THR A 203 10.75 -10.61 22.10
N ARG A 204 11.11 -11.43 21.11
CA ARG A 204 12.23 -11.14 20.19
C ARG A 204 12.01 -9.86 19.41
N ALA A 205 10.80 -9.62 18.90
CA ALA A 205 10.49 -8.39 18.16
C ALA A 205 10.60 -7.14 19.04
N VAL A 206 10.08 -7.19 20.28
CA VAL A 206 10.21 -6.10 21.26
C VAL A 206 11.68 -5.83 21.58
N PHE A 207 12.48 -6.87 21.80
CA PHE A 207 13.91 -6.74 22.07
C PHE A 207 14.70 -6.14 20.91
N VAL A 208 14.39 -6.54 19.67
CA VAL A 208 15.00 -5.98 18.47
C VAL A 208 14.65 -4.50 18.32
N ALA A 209 13.38 -4.13 18.47
CA ALA A 209 12.95 -2.74 18.39
C ALA A 209 13.58 -1.89 19.51
N LEU A 210 13.58 -2.39 20.75
CA LEU A 210 14.15 -1.70 21.90
C LEU A 210 15.68 -1.48 21.75
N ALA A 211 16.40 -2.48 21.24
CA ALA A 211 17.83 -2.34 20.93
C ALA A 211 18.12 -1.40 19.74
N TYR A 212 17.24 -1.35 18.75
CA TYR A 212 17.35 -0.42 17.63
C TYR A 212 17.14 1.04 18.09
N PHE A 213 16.07 1.28 18.84
CA PHE A 213 15.69 2.64 19.23
C PHE A 213 16.53 3.21 20.37
N TYR A 214 17.04 2.38 21.29
CA TYR A 214 17.75 2.88 22.48
C TYR A 214 19.19 2.38 22.62
N GLY A 215 19.66 1.52 21.71
CA GLY A 215 21.04 1.02 21.72
C GLY A 215 22.07 2.10 21.36
N ARG A 216 23.14 2.21 22.16
CA ARG A 216 24.14 3.30 22.09
C ARG A 216 25.38 2.97 21.25
N SER A 217 25.59 1.70 20.90
CA SER A 217 26.82 1.25 20.22
C SER A 217 26.56 0.21 19.13
N SER A 218 27.39 0.21 18.08
CA SER A 218 27.47 -0.87 17.08
C SER A 218 28.92 -1.35 16.87
N GLY A 219 29.09 -2.41 16.07
CA GLY A 219 30.30 -3.23 16.01
C GLY A 219 30.14 -4.46 16.91
N GLY A 220 30.98 -5.49 16.73
CA GLY A 220 30.85 -6.86 17.28
C GLY A 220 30.58 -7.04 18.79
N GLU A 221 30.51 -5.95 19.57
CA GLU A 221 30.24 -5.92 21.01
C GLU A 221 29.10 -4.94 21.42
N GLY A 222 28.44 -4.30 20.44
CA GLY A 222 27.54 -3.16 20.62
C GLY A 222 26.07 -3.49 20.94
N ASP A 223 25.39 -2.56 21.61
CA ASP A 223 23.99 -2.64 22.06
C ASP A 223 23.00 -3.02 20.94
N CYS A 224 23.21 -2.50 19.72
CA CYS A 224 22.27 -2.69 18.61
C CYS A 224 22.38 -4.06 17.94
N GLN A 225 23.31 -4.94 18.34
CA GLN A 225 23.50 -6.24 17.69
C GLN A 225 22.62 -7.37 18.25
N SER A 226 22.21 -7.25 19.51
CA SER A 226 21.37 -8.25 20.18
C SER A 226 20.59 -7.59 21.31
N GLY A 227 19.28 -7.81 21.35
CA GLY A 227 18.48 -7.33 22.48
C GLY A 227 18.88 -7.94 23.82
N ALA A 228 19.43 -9.16 23.84
CA ALA A 228 20.02 -9.75 25.04
C ALA A 228 21.27 -9.00 25.49
N GLN A 229 22.13 -8.60 24.54
CA GLN A 229 23.32 -7.78 24.81
C GLN A 229 22.90 -6.42 25.37
N PHE A 230 21.88 -5.79 24.79
CA PHE A 230 21.40 -4.51 25.26
C PHE A 230 20.83 -4.58 26.68
N LEU A 231 19.99 -5.58 26.99
CA LEU A 231 19.49 -5.79 28.35
C LEU A 231 20.61 -6.04 29.36
N ALA A 232 21.63 -6.83 28.99
CA ALA A 232 22.79 -7.06 29.85
C ALA A 232 23.55 -5.75 30.14
N ARG A 233 23.68 -4.87 29.13
CA ARG A 233 24.33 -3.56 29.28
C ARG A 233 23.47 -2.54 30.02
N LEU A 234 22.14 -2.57 29.87
CA LEU A 234 21.21 -1.79 30.70
C LEU A 234 21.38 -2.10 32.18
N SER A 235 21.70 -3.35 32.51
CA SER A 235 22.00 -3.74 33.89
C SER A 235 23.42 -3.39 34.33
N LYS A 236 24.43 -3.82 33.56
CA LYS A 236 25.84 -3.79 34.00
C LYS A 236 26.59 -2.50 33.70
N VAL A 237 26.21 -1.81 32.61
CA VAL A 237 26.91 -0.61 32.12
C VAL A 237 26.11 0.64 32.45
N TYR A 238 24.85 0.69 32.02
CA TYR A 238 23.99 1.87 32.17
C TYR A 238 23.28 1.95 33.52
N LYS A 239 23.22 0.84 34.27
CA LYS A 239 22.59 0.73 35.60
C LYS A 239 21.13 1.22 35.63
N LEU A 240 20.44 1.11 34.50
CA LEU A 240 19.01 1.43 34.38
C LEU A 240 18.13 0.29 34.89
N LEU A 241 18.67 -0.93 34.97
CA LEU A 241 18.03 -2.12 35.53
C LEU A 241 18.97 -2.79 36.54
N THR A 242 18.45 -3.49 37.54
CA THR A 242 19.28 -4.32 38.40
C THR A 242 19.47 -5.71 37.80
N GLU A 243 20.58 -6.36 38.13
CA GLU A 243 20.84 -7.73 37.67
C GLU A 243 19.80 -8.72 38.21
N GLU A 244 19.37 -8.55 39.46
CA GLU A 244 18.37 -9.40 40.10
C GLU A 244 17.03 -9.36 39.36
N GLU A 245 16.59 -8.17 38.96
CA GLU A 245 15.37 -7.97 38.17
C GLU A 245 15.46 -8.67 36.81
N VAL A 246 16.62 -8.58 36.14
CA VAL A 246 16.88 -9.28 34.87
C VAL A 246 16.86 -10.79 35.08
N LEU A 247 17.63 -11.33 36.03
CA LEU A 247 17.67 -12.77 36.30
C LEU A 247 16.28 -13.33 36.65
N ALA A 248 15.50 -12.60 37.44
CA ALA A 248 14.14 -12.98 37.81
C ALA A 248 13.17 -13.02 36.61
N ALA A 249 13.29 -12.09 35.66
CA ALA A 249 12.48 -12.07 34.43
C ALA A 249 12.75 -13.28 33.51
N PHE A 250 13.98 -13.79 33.50
CA PHE A 250 14.41 -14.92 32.69
C PHE A 250 14.42 -16.26 33.46
N ASN A 251 13.84 -16.31 34.66
CA ASN A 251 13.81 -17.48 35.55
C ASN A 251 15.20 -18.12 35.76
N ILE A 252 16.24 -17.28 35.84
CA ILE A 252 17.62 -17.71 36.05
C ILE A 252 17.89 -17.71 37.55
N ASP A 253 18.28 -18.87 38.08
CA ASP A 253 18.70 -19.02 39.48
C ASP A 253 20.02 -18.24 39.73
N PRO A 254 20.02 -17.25 40.64
CA PRO A 254 21.21 -16.47 40.97
C PRO A 254 22.38 -17.34 41.42
N SER A 255 22.13 -18.45 42.11
CA SER A 255 23.18 -19.36 42.60
C SER A 255 23.89 -20.10 41.47
N LYS A 256 23.15 -20.59 40.48
CA LYS A 256 23.70 -21.21 39.25
C LYS A 256 24.42 -20.20 38.36
N SER A 257 23.97 -18.95 38.39
CA SER A 257 24.64 -17.85 37.67
C SER A 257 26.02 -17.55 38.27
N ALA A 258 26.16 -17.63 39.60
CA ALA A 258 27.40 -17.43 40.34
C ALA A 258 28.38 -18.61 40.18
N GLU A 259 27.91 -19.87 40.28
CA GLU A 259 28.74 -21.07 40.10
C GLU A 259 29.39 -21.17 38.71
N ARG A 260 28.67 -20.79 37.66
CA ARG A 260 29.18 -20.78 36.28
C ARG A 260 30.13 -19.62 35.99
N ARG A 261 30.04 -18.49 36.70
CA ARG A 261 31.05 -17.41 36.65
C ARG A 261 32.39 -17.88 37.18
N THR A 262 32.38 -18.62 38.29
CA THR A 262 33.59 -19.24 38.85
C THR A 262 34.19 -20.32 37.94
N ALA A 263 33.37 -20.97 37.11
CA ALA A 263 33.82 -21.96 36.13
C ALA A 263 34.34 -21.36 34.81
N ALA A 264 33.80 -20.22 34.38
CA ALA A 264 34.24 -19.46 33.19
C ALA A 264 35.51 -18.64 33.47
N LYS A 265 36.58 -19.29 33.95
CA LYS A 265 37.92 -18.71 34.15
C LYS A 265 38.68 -18.42 32.83
N GLY A 266 38.00 -17.88 31.82
CA GLY A 266 38.61 -17.39 30.59
C GLY A 266 37.90 -16.14 30.12
N GLU A 267 38.61 -15.00 30.16
CA GLU A 267 38.42 -13.68 29.49
C GLU A 267 37.02 -13.22 29.00
N ARG A 268 35.91 -13.74 29.54
CA ARG A 268 34.56 -13.29 29.16
C ARG A 268 34.11 -12.20 30.12
N SER A 269 33.67 -11.09 29.55
CA SER A 269 33.11 -9.98 30.31
C SER A 269 31.82 -10.39 31.05
N ASP A 270 31.54 -9.74 32.19
CA ASP A 270 30.31 -9.95 32.96
C ASP A 270 29.04 -9.71 32.11
N VAL A 271 29.13 -8.79 31.14
CA VAL A 271 28.10 -8.51 30.14
C VAL A 271 27.87 -9.72 29.24
N GLY A 272 28.94 -10.33 28.70
CA GLY A 272 28.84 -11.50 27.83
C GLY A 272 28.22 -12.70 28.55
N THR A 273 28.55 -12.88 29.83
CA THR A 273 27.97 -13.95 30.66
C THR A 273 26.47 -13.77 30.88
N LEU A 274 26.01 -12.55 31.21
CA LEU A 274 24.58 -12.26 31.39
C LEU A 274 23.80 -12.38 30.07
N LYS A 275 24.39 -11.90 28.97
CA LYS A 275 23.83 -12.02 27.62
C LYS A 275 23.60 -13.49 27.21
N ASP A 276 24.58 -14.37 27.42
CA ASP A 276 24.46 -15.79 27.09
C ASP A 276 23.34 -16.49 27.90
N TYR A 277 23.12 -16.07 29.16
CA TYR A 277 22.00 -16.57 29.95
C TYR A 277 20.65 -16.14 29.37
N ILE A 278 20.51 -14.87 28.99
CA ILE A 278 19.31 -14.33 28.36
C ILE A 278 19.03 -15.07 27.05
N ASP A 279 20.02 -15.21 26.16
CA ASP A 279 19.88 -15.91 24.87
C ASP A 279 19.45 -17.37 25.07
N THR A 280 20.02 -18.05 26.08
CA THR A 280 19.66 -19.43 26.44
C THR A 280 18.22 -19.52 26.94
N ALA A 281 17.79 -18.58 27.80
CA ALA A 281 16.44 -18.56 28.36
C ALA A 281 15.38 -18.28 27.28
N VAL A 282 15.65 -17.34 26.36
CA VAL A 282 14.80 -17.06 25.19
C VAL A 282 14.71 -18.28 24.28
N SER A 283 15.83 -18.98 24.03
CA SER A 283 15.85 -20.15 23.16
C SER A 283 15.12 -21.36 23.75
N LYS A 284 15.13 -21.51 25.08
CA LYS A 284 14.45 -22.59 25.81
C LYS A 284 13.02 -22.24 26.23
N ALA A 285 12.53 -21.03 25.90
CA ALA A 285 11.25 -20.49 26.35
C ALA A 285 11.07 -20.54 27.87
N SER A 286 12.15 -20.40 28.64
CA SER A 286 12.14 -20.44 30.10
C SER A 286 12.03 -19.02 30.68
N LEU A 287 10.94 -18.31 30.38
CA LEU A 287 10.74 -16.90 30.74
C LEU A 287 9.62 -16.76 31.78
N ASN A 288 9.74 -15.79 32.69
CA ASN A 288 8.61 -15.38 33.53
C ASN A 288 7.92 -14.19 32.85
N GLU A 289 6.80 -14.44 32.17
CA GLU A 289 6.13 -13.47 31.30
C GLU A 289 5.70 -12.21 32.05
N GLU A 290 5.15 -12.37 33.24
CA GLU A 290 4.66 -11.29 34.08
C GLU A 290 5.82 -10.40 34.57
N LYS A 291 6.89 -11.02 35.07
CA LYS A 291 8.10 -10.29 35.51
C LYS A 291 8.82 -9.61 34.34
N LEU A 292 8.88 -10.26 33.18
CA LEU A 292 9.47 -9.66 31.99
C LEU A 292 8.66 -8.46 31.49
N ARG A 293 7.32 -8.58 31.45
CA ARG A 293 6.44 -7.46 31.12
C ARG A 293 6.61 -6.30 32.10
N HIS A 294 6.67 -6.60 33.40
CA HIS A 294 6.90 -5.59 34.44
C HIS A 294 8.26 -4.90 34.28
N LEU A 295 9.34 -5.67 34.05
CA LEU A 295 10.69 -5.15 33.83
C LEU A 295 10.74 -4.18 32.66
N LEU A 296 10.16 -4.57 31.51
CA LEU A 296 10.19 -3.77 30.30
C LEU A 296 9.29 -2.53 30.42
N LYS A 297 8.11 -2.63 31.03
CA LYS A 297 7.26 -1.47 31.31
C LYS A 297 7.98 -0.47 32.22
N LYS A 298 8.62 -0.95 33.29
CA LYS A 298 9.43 -0.11 34.18
C LYS A 298 10.57 0.60 33.44
N LEU A 299 11.24 -0.10 32.52
CA LEU A 299 12.28 0.49 31.67
C LEU A 299 11.71 1.60 30.79
N LEU A 300 10.59 1.37 30.09
CA LEU A 300 9.97 2.38 29.24
C LEU A 300 9.49 3.60 30.03
N THR A 301 8.97 3.40 31.24
CA THR A 301 8.61 4.52 32.14
C THR A 301 9.84 5.35 32.48
N ARG A 302 10.95 4.71 32.91
CA ARG A 302 12.20 5.41 33.22
C ARG A 302 12.79 6.18 32.04
N LEU A 303 12.66 5.65 30.83
CA LEU A 303 13.11 6.35 29.61
C LEU A 303 12.18 7.53 29.23
N GLY A 304 10.94 7.54 29.71
CA GLY A 304 9.91 8.49 29.34
C GLY A 304 9.61 9.62 30.33
N GLU A 305 10.01 9.49 31.60
CA GLU A 305 9.72 10.48 32.66
C GLU A 305 10.17 11.92 32.30
N GLU A 306 11.28 12.07 31.58
CA GLU A 306 11.77 13.37 31.11
C GLU A 306 11.07 13.84 29.82
N VAL A 307 10.68 12.91 28.95
CA VAL A 307 10.01 13.19 27.66
C VAL A 307 8.59 13.69 27.87
N ASP A 308 7.84 13.03 28.76
CA ASP A 308 6.43 13.34 28.99
C ASP A 308 6.27 14.76 29.58
N ALA A 309 7.20 15.17 30.47
CA ALA A 309 7.23 16.52 31.02
C ALA A 309 7.52 17.61 29.96
N GLU A 310 8.31 17.28 28.93
CA GLU A 310 8.67 18.21 27.87
C GLU A 310 7.59 18.33 26.79
N VAL A 311 6.94 17.22 26.42
CA VAL A 311 5.84 17.25 25.45
C VAL A 311 4.62 18.02 25.99
N GLU A 312 4.39 18.00 27.30
CA GLU A 312 3.32 18.75 27.96
C GLU A 312 3.66 20.24 28.14
N SER A 313 4.94 20.59 28.25
CA SER A 313 5.39 21.98 28.29
C SER A 313 5.60 22.51 26.88
N ALA A 314 4.80 23.44 26.39
CA ALA A 314 5.00 24.10 25.09
C ALA A 314 6.31 24.93 24.96
N GLN A 315 7.26 24.76 25.88
CA GLN A 315 8.58 25.35 25.89
C GLN A 315 9.63 24.23 25.95
N PRO A 316 10.54 24.13 24.95
CA PRO A 316 11.58 23.10 24.96
C PRO A 316 12.53 23.35 26.14
N ARG A 317 12.49 22.47 27.14
CA ARG A 317 13.66 22.26 28.01
C ARG A 317 14.70 21.49 27.20
N SER A 318 15.95 21.51 27.65
CA SER A 318 17.05 20.75 27.05
C SER A 318 16.77 19.25 27.16
N TYR A 319 15.98 18.67 26.24
CA TYR A 319 15.81 17.24 26.08
C TYR A 319 17.16 16.56 25.91
N ASP A 320 17.51 15.60 26.76
CA ASP A 320 18.64 14.71 26.46
C ASP A 320 18.17 13.61 25.50
N ASP A 321 18.14 13.96 24.22
CA ASP A 321 17.79 13.05 23.14
C ASP A 321 18.84 11.94 22.91
N SER A 322 19.90 11.85 23.74
CA SER A 322 20.95 10.84 23.67
C SER A 322 20.46 9.40 23.79
N TRP A 323 19.23 9.18 24.26
CA TRP A 323 18.62 7.85 24.32
C TRP A 323 17.88 7.47 23.05
N LEU A 324 17.45 8.42 22.21
CA LEU A 324 16.71 8.12 20.99
C LEU A 324 17.65 7.95 19.79
N ILE A 325 17.72 6.70 19.34
CA ILE A 325 18.49 6.15 18.23
C ILE A 325 19.95 6.64 18.23
N PRO A 326 20.69 6.46 19.35
CA PRO A 326 22.00 7.07 19.54
C PRO A 326 23.05 6.57 18.55
N PHE A 327 22.96 5.29 18.15
CA PHE A 327 23.92 4.69 17.25
C PHE A 327 23.95 5.36 15.85
N HIS A 328 22.80 5.76 15.30
CA HIS A 328 22.75 6.35 13.96
C HIS A 328 23.25 7.79 13.90
N ARG A 329 23.40 8.48 15.04
CA ARG A 329 23.80 9.89 15.12
C ARG A 329 25.24 10.18 14.70
N LYS A 330 26.10 9.17 14.56
CA LYS A 330 27.45 9.34 14.00
C LYS A 330 27.43 9.65 12.50
N ASP A 331 26.45 9.15 11.75
CA ASP A 331 26.36 9.26 10.28
C ASP A 331 25.05 9.92 9.78
N GLY A 332 24.07 10.19 10.66
CA GLY A 332 22.82 10.85 10.33
C GLY A 332 22.14 11.48 11.54
N LYS A 333 21.93 12.79 11.50
CA LYS A 333 21.23 13.56 12.53
C LYS A 333 19.80 13.86 12.08
N LEU A 334 18.93 14.14 13.05
CA LEU A 334 17.67 14.85 12.81
C LEU A 334 17.96 16.16 12.05
N VAL A 335 16.97 16.68 11.33
CA VAL A 335 17.11 17.98 10.65
C VAL A 335 17.31 19.04 11.72
N ALA A 336 18.46 19.71 11.69
CA ALA A 336 18.81 20.73 12.67
C ALA A 336 17.91 21.96 12.53
N GLU A 337 17.67 22.70 13.61
CA GLU A 337 16.84 23.92 13.59
C GLU A 337 17.32 24.94 12.56
N SER A 338 18.63 25.08 12.39
CA SER A 338 19.24 25.96 11.38
C SER A 338 18.96 25.54 9.93
N GLU A 339 18.59 24.29 9.70
CA GLU A 339 18.30 23.73 8.37
C GLU A 339 16.80 23.76 8.04
N ILE A 340 15.92 24.06 9.01
CA ILE A 340 14.46 24.02 8.83
C ILE A 340 13.98 24.88 7.65
N PRO A 341 14.43 26.13 7.45
CA PRO A 341 13.99 26.94 6.30
C PRO A 341 14.32 26.28 4.95
N TYR A 342 15.52 25.70 4.84
CA TYR A 342 15.95 24.99 3.63
C TYR A 342 15.17 23.68 3.44
N TYR A 343 14.95 22.94 4.52
CA TYR A 343 14.15 21.73 4.53
C TYR A 343 12.74 22.00 4.00
N HIS A 344 12.05 23.01 4.52
CA HIS A 344 10.72 23.40 4.04
C HIS A 344 10.73 23.84 2.57
N ALA A 345 11.70 24.66 2.16
CA ALA A 345 11.84 25.07 0.76
C ALA A 345 12.07 23.88 -0.17
N SER A 346 12.86 22.89 0.26
CA SER A 346 13.10 21.67 -0.51
C SER A 346 11.86 20.77 -0.62
N LEU A 347 11.02 20.69 0.42
CA LEU A 347 9.75 19.95 0.37
C LEU A 347 8.75 20.57 -0.62
N LEU A 348 8.73 21.90 -0.69
CA LEU A 348 7.77 22.70 -1.47
C LEU A 348 8.34 23.20 -2.81
N GLN A 349 9.53 22.73 -3.20
CA GLN A 349 10.16 23.10 -4.47
C GLN A 349 9.24 22.77 -5.65
N GLY A 350 8.97 23.76 -6.52
CA GLY A 350 8.10 23.63 -7.68
C GLY A 350 6.59 23.57 -7.37
N VAL A 351 6.19 23.71 -6.11
CA VAL A 351 4.78 23.80 -5.72
C VAL A 351 4.28 25.23 -5.95
N ASN A 352 3.21 25.39 -6.72
CA ASN A 352 2.60 26.68 -7.00
C ASN A 352 1.16 26.72 -6.47
N LEU A 353 0.78 27.83 -5.85
CA LEU A 353 -0.61 28.16 -5.57
C LEU A 353 -0.96 29.41 -6.37
N GLY A 354 -1.79 29.24 -7.40
CA GLY A 354 -2.01 30.25 -8.41
C GLY A 354 -0.72 30.57 -9.17
N LEU A 355 -0.37 31.85 -9.25
CA LEU A 355 0.83 32.32 -9.96
C LEU A 355 2.11 32.27 -9.10
N VAL A 356 2.01 31.96 -7.81
CA VAL A 356 3.11 32.09 -6.86
C VAL A 356 3.71 30.73 -6.54
N GLU A 357 5.03 30.59 -6.72
CA GLU A 357 5.78 29.45 -6.22
C GLU A 357 5.95 29.58 -4.71
N VAL A 358 5.45 28.59 -3.95
CA VAL A 358 5.39 28.65 -2.49
C VAL A 358 6.78 28.72 -1.87
N ALA A 359 7.78 28.08 -2.50
CA ALA A 359 9.17 28.15 -2.05
C ALA A 359 9.73 29.59 -2.06
N TYR A 360 9.27 30.47 -2.95
CA TYR A 360 9.67 31.88 -2.99
C TYR A 360 9.16 32.65 -1.76
N ALA A 361 7.90 32.42 -1.37
CA ALA A 361 7.31 33.04 -0.18
C ALA A 361 8.09 32.70 1.11
N ILE A 362 8.75 31.53 1.16
CA ILE A 362 9.61 31.11 2.27
C ILE A 362 10.88 31.95 2.36
N ALA A 363 11.50 32.26 1.21
CA ALA A 363 12.73 33.04 1.16
C ALA A 363 12.53 34.44 1.76
N GLU A 364 11.37 35.05 1.50
CA GLU A 364 11.00 36.34 2.10
C GLU A 364 10.76 36.22 3.61
N LEU A 365 9.95 35.23 4.05
CA LEU A 365 9.60 35.05 5.45
C LEU A 365 10.80 34.68 6.35
N SER A 366 11.76 33.95 5.80
CA SER A 366 12.94 33.49 6.54
C SER A 366 14.08 34.50 6.56
N GLY A 367 13.97 35.63 5.84
CA GLY A 367 15.06 36.59 5.66
C GLY A 367 16.31 35.97 5.03
N ALA A 368 16.20 34.78 4.45
CA ALA A 368 17.30 34.05 3.87
C ALA A 368 17.62 34.65 2.50
N THR A 369 18.69 35.43 2.41
CA THR A 369 19.21 36.01 1.16
C THR A 369 19.72 34.99 0.16
N SER A 370 19.70 33.70 0.51
CA SER A 370 19.73 32.61 -0.45
C SER A 370 18.94 31.44 0.11
N THR A 371 17.97 30.92 -0.64
CA THR A 371 17.78 29.48 -0.73
C THR A 371 19.18 28.89 -0.99
N SER A 372 19.82 28.36 0.06
CA SER A 372 21.27 28.09 0.10
C SER A 372 21.81 27.41 -1.16
N LYS A 373 23.02 27.83 -1.58
CA LYS A 373 23.83 27.35 -2.72
C LYS A 373 23.32 26.04 -3.35
N PRO A 374 22.98 26.03 -4.66
CA PRO A 374 22.67 24.79 -5.35
C PRO A 374 23.78 23.77 -5.05
N THR A 375 23.40 22.61 -4.56
CA THR A 375 24.38 21.55 -4.36
C THR A 375 24.84 21.13 -5.75
N GLU A 376 26.13 20.86 -5.96
CA GLU A 376 26.63 20.27 -7.22
C GLU A 376 25.95 18.92 -7.53
N ASN A 377 25.35 18.29 -6.51
CA ASN A 377 24.65 17.03 -6.60
C ASN A 377 23.21 17.19 -7.08
N LEU A 378 22.83 16.39 -8.07
CA LEU A 378 21.44 16.23 -8.53
C LEU A 378 20.74 15.14 -7.71
N CYS A 379 19.46 15.34 -7.45
CA CYS A 379 18.63 14.33 -6.83
C CYS A 379 18.51 13.15 -7.80
N ARG A 380 18.87 11.94 -7.35
CA ARG A 380 18.78 10.73 -8.18
C ARG A 380 17.36 10.47 -8.72
N LEU A 381 16.34 10.86 -7.97
CA LEU A 381 14.95 10.51 -8.26
C LEU A 381 14.29 11.55 -9.19
N CYS A 382 14.35 12.83 -8.84
CA CYS A 382 13.70 13.90 -9.60
C CYS A 382 14.65 14.80 -10.40
N GLY A 383 15.98 14.68 -10.21
CA GLY A 383 16.96 15.52 -10.89
C GLY A 383 17.13 16.94 -10.32
N SER A 384 16.47 17.31 -9.21
CA SER A 384 16.63 18.67 -8.65
C SER A 384 18.02 18.90 -8.04
N GLN A 385 18.52 20.14 -8.09
CA GLN A 385 19.81 20.57 -7.52
C GLN A 385 19.76 20.78 -5.99
N ALA A 386 18.75 20.24 -5.31
CA ALA A 386 18.56 20.36 -3.86
C ALA A 386 18.86 19.03 -3.14
N ALA A 387 19.86 18.26 -3.60
CA ALA A 387 20.12 16.92 -3.12
C ALA A 387 21.09 16.91 -1.93
N THR A 388 20.54 16.76 -0.72
CA THR A 388 21.30 16.76 0.53
C THR A 388 21.44 15.38 1.17
N LEU A 389 20.40 14.56 1.05
CA LEU A 389 20.29 13.30 1.78
C LEU A 389 20.99 12.16 1.06
N LYS A 390 21.89 11.47 1.76
CA LYS A 390 22.55 10.28 1.22
C LYS A 390 21.54 9.15 1.03
N GLU A 391 21.69 8.37 -0.03
CA GLU A 391 20.77 7.25 -0.30
C GLU A 391 20.74 6.20 0.83
N VAL A 392 21.84 6.03 1.58
CA VAL A 392 21.89 5.15 2.77
C VAL A 392 20.91 5.54 3.88
N SER A 393 20.43 6.78 3.86
CA SER A 393 19.57 7.36 4.90
C SER A 393 18.09 7.40 4.50
N ILE A 394 17.75 6.87 3.31
CA ILE A 394 16.39 6.88 2.76
C ILE A 394 15.97 5.45 2.41
N ILE A 395 14.68 5.19 2.58
CA ILE A 395 14.06 3.91 2.25
C ILE A 395 13.76 3.86 0.73
N ASN A 396 14.71 3.44 -0.10
CA ASN A 396 14.50 3.33 -1.56
C ASN A 396 14.62 1.89 -2.10
N GLY A 397 13.46 1.31 -2.48
CA GLY A 397 13.35 0.21 -3.44
C GLY A 397 14.14 -1.08 -3.15
N LYS A 398 14.31 -1.95 -4.16
CA LYS A 398 14.80 -3.34 -4.09
C LYS A 398 16.13 -3.63 -3.33
N ALA A 399 16.80 -2.60 -2.83
CA ALA A 399 18.11 -2.65 -2.20
C ALA A 399 18.14 -2.16 -0.73
N VAL A 400 17.02 -1.71 -0.15
CA VAL A 400 17.04 -1.37 1.28
C VAL A 400 17.39 -2.61 2.11
N GLY A 401 18.19 -2.45 3.16
CA GLY A 401 18.53 -3.51 4.11
C GLY A 401 19.41 -4.66 3.58
N LYS A 402 19.74 -4.72 2.28
CA LYS A 402 20.80 -5.62 1.80
C LYS A 402 22.13 -5.03 2.25
N PHE A 403 22.84 -5.75 3.12
CA PHE A 403 24.18 -5.45 3.61
C PHE A 403 24.99 -4.76 2.53
N HIS A 404 25.19 -3.46 2.75
CA HIS A 404 25.67 -2.54 1.74
C HIS A 404 24.80 -2.50 0.47
N ASN A 405 24.15 -1.35 0.26
CA ASN A 405 23.82 -0.82 -1.07
C ASN A 405 24.78 -1.42 -2.09
N GLN A 406 24.29 -2.03 -3.17
CA GLN A 406 25.10 -2.74 -4.18
C GLN A 406 26.31 -1.94 -4.72
N ILE A 407 26.42 -0.66 -4.38
CA ILE A 407 27.56 0.24 -4.52
C ILE A 407 28.81 -0.18 -3.69
N SER A 408 28.71 -0.85 -2.55
CA SER A 408 29.96 -1.28 -1.86
C SER A 408 30.72 -2.36 -2.65
N ASN A 409 29.99 -3.15 -3.45
CA ASN A 409 30.56 -4.21 -4.28
C ASN A 409 30.67 -3.82 -5.76
N ALA A 410 29.89 -2.83 -6.23
CA ALA A 410 30.17 -2.15 -7.48
C ALA A 410 31.35 -1.20 -7.22
N ARG A 411 32.57 -1.76 -7.38
CA ARG A 411 33.86 -1.08 -7.47
C ARG A 411 33.76 0.43 -7.31
N ARG A 412 34.41 0.95 -6.25
CA ARG A 412 34.98 2.30 -6.11
C ARG A 412 35.45 2.89 -7.46
N LYS A 413 34.51 3.27 -8.32
CA LYS A 413 34.72 4.02 -9.54
C LYS A 413 34.23 5.41 -9.20
N ALA A 414 35.16 6.17 -8.60
CA ALA A 414 35.18 7.61 -8.44
C ALA A 414 33.92 8.30 -7.85
N ASP A 415 34.05 8.76 -6.60
CA ASP A 415 33.58 10.06 -6.05
C ASP A 415 32.15 10.58 -6.23
N ILE A 416 31.21 9.87 -6.87
CA ILE A 416 29.82 10.35 -6.98
C ILE A 416 28.97 9.77 -5.85
N GLU A 417 28.86 10.54 -4.77
CA GLU A 417 27.94 10.25 -3.67
C GLU A 417 26.49 10.44 -4.14
N ILE A 418 25.71 9.35 -4.22
CA ILE A 418 24.31 9.41 -4.65
C ILE A 418 23.47 10.07 -3.55
N ARG A 419 22.81 11.18 -3.92
CA ARG A 419 21.97 11.96 -3.02
C ARG A 419 20.54 12.13 -3.54
N ASN A 420 19.63 12.44 -2.63
CA ASN A 420 18.23 12.74 -2.90
C ASN A 420 17.84 14.05 -2.22
N CYS A 421 16.83 14.74 -2.75
CA CYS A 421 16.23 15.90 -2.09
C CYS A 421 15.26 15.47 -0.97
N TYR A 422 14.94 16.40 -0.07
CA TYR A 422 14.02 16.16 1.03
C TYR A 422 12.63 15.76 0.55
N ARG A 423 12.12 16.35 -0.54
CA ARG A 423 10.82 16.00 -1.12
C ARG A 423 10.74 14.54 -1.54
N CYS A 424 11.68 14.05 -2.34
CA CYS A 424 11.67 12.65 -2.79
C CYS A 424 11.86 11.67 -1.63
N ALA A 425 12.66 12.03 -0.64
CA ALA A 425 12.84 11.25 0.57
C ALA A 425 11.56 11.20 1.42
N LEU A 426 10.83 12.32 1.55
CA LEU A 426 9.51 12.36 2.17
C LEU A 426 8.51 11.48 1.43
N CYS A 427 8.48 11.50 0.10
CA CYS A 427 7.60 10.61 -0.66
C CYS A 427 7.92 9.12 -0.38
N ALA A 428 9.20 8.75 -0.36
CA ALA A 428 9.60 7.39 0.01
C ALA A 428 9.14 7.04 1.44
N TYR A 429 9.31 7.98 2.39
CA TYR A 429 8.83 7.84 3.76
C TYR A 429 7.32 7.61 3.86
N LEU A 430 6.49 8.43 3.20
CA LEU A 430 5.03 8.32 3.23
C LEU A 430 4.54 7.00 2.65
N SER A 431 5.20 6.52 1.59
CA SER A 431 4.88 5.21 1.00
C SER A 431 5.06 4.09 2.03
N VAL A 432 6.11 4.16 2.85
CA VAL A 432 6.45 3.15 3.85
C VAL A 432 5.60 3.30 5.11
N LYS A 433 5.31 4.53 5.52
CA LYS A 433 4.35 4.81 6.60
C LYS A 433 3.00 4.14 6.32
N LEU A 434 2.56 4.17 5.07
CA LEU A 434 1.30 3.56 4.65
C LEU A 434 1.36 2.03 4.49
N THR A 435 2.47 1.49 3.99
CA THR A 435 2.57 0.07 3.62
C THR A 435 3.28 -0.81 4.66
N GLY A 436 3.98 -0.20 5.62
CA GLY A 436 4.85 -0.87 6.58
C GLY A 436 6.17 -1.39 5.98
N PRO A 437 7.17 -1.68 6.84
CA PRO A 437 8.37 -2.41 6.47
C PRO A 437 8.05 -3.91 6.39
N VAL A 438 8.70 -4.62 5.48
CA VAL A 438 8.49 -6.07 5.33
C VAL A 438 9.69 -6.84 5.89
N LEU A 439 9.40 -7.92 6.61
CA LEU A 439 10.35 -8.93 7.08
C LEU A 439 11.20 -9.40 5.88
N ASP A 440 12.54 -9.43 6.04
CA ASP A 440 13.58 -9.63 5.01
C ASP A 440 14.09 -8.38 4.27
N GLY A 441 13.76 -7.18 4.76
CA GLY A 441 14.46 -5.93 4.36
C GLY A 441 14.04 -5.34 3.02
N MET A 442 13.13 -5.95 2.27
CA MET A 442 12.59 -5.36 1.04
C MET A 442 11.36 -4.51 1.32
N TYR A 443 11.28 -3.27 0.81
CA TYR A 443 10.08 -2.45 0.99
C TYR A 443 9.10 -2.69 -0.15
N PRO A 444 7.81 -2.93 0.15
CA PRO A 444 6.79 -3.20 -0.85
C PRO A 444 6.40 -1.87 -1.48
N ILE A 445 7.24 -1.33 -2.36
CA ILE A 445 6.88 -0.14 -3.12
C ILE A 445 5.94 -0.59 -4.25
N PRO A 446 4.64 -0.24 -4.22
CA PRO A 446 3.75 -0.55 -5.31
C PRO A 446 4.27 0.16 -6.55
N ARG A 447 4.46 -0.61 -7.62
CA ARG A 447 4.86 -0.05 -8.91
C ARG A 447 3.65 0.50 -9.61
N LEU A 448 3.84 1.38 -10.59
CA LEU A 448 2.73 1.86 -11.43
C LEU A 448 1.95 0.69 -12.07
N GLY A 449 2.62 -0.41 -12.39
CA GLY A 449 1.99 -1.65 -12.89
C GLY A 449 1.16 -2.44 -11.87
N ASN A 450 1.09 -1.98 -10.62
CA ASN A 450 0.29 -2.56 -9.54
C ASN A 450 -0.69 -1.54 -8.95
N MET A 451 -0.79 -0.35 -9.53
CA MET A 451 -1.69 0.72 -9.07
C MET A 451 -2.81 0.89 -10.09
N ILE A 452 -4.04 0.95 -9.60
CA ILE A 452 -5.21 1.31 -10.38
C ILE A 452 -5.74 2.62 -9.80
N PHE A 453 -5.91 3.62 -10.66
CA PHE A 453 -6.59 4.85 -10.29
C PHE A 453 -7.98 4.90 -10.90
N HIS A 454 -8.92 5.55 -10.22
CA HIS A 454 -10.28 5.73 -10.71
C HIS A 454 -10.91 6.97 -10.10
N TYR A 455 -11.68 7.74 -10.89
CA TYR A 455 -12.43 8.89 -10.37
C TYR A 455 -13.83 8.49 -9.97
N GLU A 456 -14.17 8.77 -8.72
CA GLU A 456 -15.42 8.31 -8.14
C GLU A 456 -16.14 9.44 -7.41
N GLU A 457 -17.45 9.53 -7.61
CA GLU A 457 -18.33 10.35 -6.78
C GLU A 457 -18.51 9.61 -5.46
N GLN A 458 -17.68 9.94 -4.48
CA GLN A 458 -17.59 9.19 -3.24
C GLN A 458 -17.64 10.13 -2.03
N THR A 459 -18.38 9.70 -1.03
CA THR A 459 -18.25 10.20 0.33
C THR A 459 -17.20 9.35 1.05
N SER A 460 -16.62 9.84 2.16
CA SER A 460 -15.69 9.02 2.96
C SER A 460 -16.31 7.69 3.44
N ALA A 461 -17.64 7.64 3.57
CA ALA A 461 -18.39 6.44 3.94
C ALA A 461 -18.36 5.36 2.85
N SER A 462 -18.47 5.74 1.58
CA SER A 462 -18.48 4.79 0.47
C SER A 462 -17.09 4.16 0.23
N VAL A 463 -16.00 4.89 0.48
CA VAL A 463 -14.64 4.32 0.40
C VAL A 463 -14.43 3.27 1.51
N ALA A 464 -14.96 3.54 2.70
CA ALA A 464 -14.94 2.57 3.81
C ALA A 464 -15.78 1.32 3.50
N GLU A 465 -16.93 1.47 2.82
CA GLU A 465 -17.76 0.35 2.38
C GLU A 465 -17.05 -0.51 1.32
N ILE A 466 -16.39 0.11 0.34
CA ILE A 466 -15.57 -0.61 -0.64
C ILE A 466 -14.44 -1.36 0.06
N LYS A 467 -13.75 -0.73 1.01
CA LYS A 467 -12.69 -1.38 1.80
C LYS A 467 -13.22 -2.60 2.56
N LYS A 468 -14.34 -2.47 3.27
CA LYS A 468 -15.02 -3.58 3.99
C LYS A 468 -15.37 -4.71 3.03
N THR A 469 -15.90 -4.37 1.85
CA THR A 469 -16.25 -5.33 0.80
C THR A 469 -15.02 -6.08 0.29
N MET A 470 -13.93 -5.37 0.00
CA MET A 470 -12.66 -5.98 -0.43
C MET A 470 -12.09 -6.94 0.60
N GLU A 471 -12.03 -6.51 1.87
CA GLU A 471 -11.53 -7.32 2.97
C GLU A 471 -12.33 -8.63 3.10
N PHE A 472 -13.66 -8.55 3.01
CA PHE A 472 -14.52 -9.72 2.99
C PHE A 472 -14.25 -10.62 1.78
N VAL A 473 -14.27 -10.08 0.57
CA VAL A 473 -14.08 -10.86 -0.66
C VAL A 473 -12.74 -11.60 -0.64
N PHE A 474 -11.66 -10.95 -0.20
CA PHE A 474 -10.37 -11.61 -0.07
C PHE A 474 -10.32 -12.66 1.04
N ALA A 475 -11.01 -12.43 2.16
CA ALA A 475 -11.15 -13.44 3.21
C ALA A 475 -11.94 -14.66 2.71
N ALA A 476 -13.01 -14.45 1.95
CA ALA A 476 -13.81 -15.51 1.35
C ALA A 476 -12.99 -16.34 0.35
N ILE A 477 -12.26 -15.69 -0.56
CA ILE A 477 -11.36 -16.38 -1.52
C ILE A 477 -10.31 -17.24 -0.78
N ARG A 478 -9.77 -16.73 0.34
CA ARG A 478 -8.85 -17.51 1.19
C ARG A 478 -9.52 -18.74 1.79
N ALA A 479 -10.73 -18.58 2.31
CA ALA A 479 -11.46 -19.66 2.95
C ALA A 479 -11.90 -20.74 1.93
N GLU A 480 -12.35 -20.35 0.74
CA GLU A 480 -12.64 -21.27 -0.37
C GLU A 480 -11.38 -22.09 -0.72
N ARG A 481 -10.25 -21.42 -0.93
CA ARG A 481 -8.97 -22.09 -1.22
C ARG A 481 -8.55 -23.05 -0.12
N GLN A 482 -8.68 -22.66 1.14
CA GLN A 482 -8.34 -23.50 2.28
C GLN A 482 -9.23 -24.75 2.33
N ALA A 483 -10.53 -24.60 2.13
CA ALA A 483 -11.47 -25.74 2.06
C ALA A 483 -11.13 -26.69 0.91
N ARG A 484 -10.73 -26.18 -0.27
CA ARG A 484 -10.25 -27.01 -1.38
C ARG A 484 -9.00 -27.80 -1.02
N VAL A 485 -8.02 -27.17 -0.37
CA VAL A 485 -6.76 -27.81 0.04
C VAL A 485 -7.03 -28.92 1.06
N GLU A 486 -7.88 -28.64 2.06
CA GLU A 486 -8.27 -29.62 3.09
C GLU A 486 -9.01 -30.81 2.48
N ALA A 487 -9.97 -30.56 1.60
CA ALA A 487 -10.71 -31.61 0.89
C ALA A 487 -9.78 -32.47 0.01
N TYR A 488 -8.80 -31.85 -0.66
CA TYR A 488 -7.82 -32.58 -1.46
C TYR A 488 -6.93 -33.46 -0.57
N ALA A 489 -6.41 -32.93 0.53
CA ALA A 489 -5.57 -33.66 1.47
C ALA A 489 -6.33 -34.85 2.09
N ALA A 490 -7.58 -34.63 2.51
CA ALA A 490 -8.45 -35.68 3.03
C ALA A 490 -8.71 -36.79 2.00
N TRP A 491 -8.96 -36.41 0.74
CA TRP A 491 -9.12 -37.38 -0.35
C TRP A 491 -7.84 -38.16 -0.65
N GLU A 492 -6.67 -37.51 -0.67
CA GLU A 492 -5.39 -38.17 -0.89
C GLU A 492 -5.05 -39.17 0.23
N GLU A 493 -5.35 -38.81 1.48
CA GLU A 493 -5.20 -39.72 2.62
C GLU A 493 -6.16 -40.91 2.51
N ALA A 494 -7.41 -40.67 2.13
CA ALA A 494 -8.41 -41.73 1.93
C ALA A 494 -8.03 -42.66 0.77
N GLN A 495 -7.46 -42.14 -0.31
CA GLN A 495 -6.87 -42.93 -1.41
C GLN A 495 -5.72 -43.83 -0.92
N LYS A 496 -4.80 -43.29 -0.10
CA LYS A 496 -3.69 -44.05 0.50
C LYS A 496 -4.21 -45.17 1.41
N LYS A 497 -5.22 -44.90 2.24
CA LYS A 497 -5.87 -45.88 3.13
C LYS A 497 -6.59 -46.97 2.34
N ALA A 498 -7.36 -46.61 1.31
CA ALA A 498 -8.05 -47.58 0.45
C ALA A 498 -7.05 -48.51 -0.26
N LYS A 499 -5.94 -47.96 -0.76
CA LYS A 499 -4.86 -48.74 -1.37
C LYS A 499 -4.17 -49.68 -0.38
N ALA A 500 -3.93 -49.23 0.85
CA ALA A 500 -3.35 -50.06 1.91
C ALA A 500 -4.29 -51.21 2.33
N ASN A 501 -5.60 -50.95 2.37
CA ASN A 501 -6.62 -51.91 2.80
C ASN A 501 -7.20 -52.76 1.66
N LYS A 502 -6.71 -52.63 0.41
CA LYS A 502 -7.28 -53.26 -0.80
C LYS A 502 -8.79 -53.01 -0.97
N GLN A 503 -9.23 -51.80 -0.62
CA GLN A 503 -10.61 -51.36 -0.79
C GLN A 503 -10.75 -50.47 -2.03
N ASP A 504 -11.98 -50.33 -2.52
CA ASP A 504 -12.30 -49.41 -3.60
C ASP A 504 -11.94 -47.97 -3.20
N ALA A 505 -11.26 -47.29 -4.11
CA ALA A 505 -10.80 -45.94 -3.85
C ALA A 505 -11.99 -44.96 -3.87
N PRO A 506 -12.04 -44.01 -2.91
CA PRO A 506 -13.13 -43.05 -2.87
C PRO A 506 -13.12 -42.17 -4.13
N PRO A 507 -14.31 -41.84 -4.68
CA PRO A 507 -14.42 -40.97 -5.84
C PRO A 507 -13.83 -39.60 -5.52
N ARG A 508 -13.26 -38.96 -6.55
CA ARG A 508 -12.70 -37.61 -6.40
C ARG A 508 -13.81 -36.62 -6.04
N PRO A 509 -13.68 -35.82 -4.96
CA PRO A 509 -14.67 -34.81 -4.60
C PRO A 509 -14.85 -33.79 -5.72
N ASN A 510 -16.06 -33.24 -5.82
CA ASN A 510 -16.29 -32.03 -6.60
C ASN A 510 -15.79 -30.83 -5.79
N PHE A 511 -14.55 -30.41 -6.01
CA PHE A 511 -13.93 -29.32 -5.27
C PHE A 511 -14.67 -27.99 -5.43
N ASP A 512 -15.24 -27.72 -6.60
CA ASP A 512 -16.03 -26.51 -6.85
C ASP A 512 -17.28 -26.47 -5.96
N ALA A 513 -17.88 -27.63 -5.65
CA ALA A 513 -19.02 -27.71 -4.74
C ALA A 513 -18.61 -27.50 -3.27
N VAL A 514 -17.39 -27.92 -2.90
CA VAL A 514 -16.83 -27.69 -1.55
C VAL A 514 -16.55 -26.20 -1.33
N GLU A 515 -15.95 -25.54 -2.32
CA GLU A 515 -15.70 -24.09 -2.28
C GLU A 515 -17.02 -23.31 -2.15
N ARG A 516 -18.01 -23.61 -3.00
CA ARG A 516 -19.34 -22.98 -2.95
C ARG A 516 -20.04 -23.19 -1.61
N ALA A 517 -19.96 -24.38 -1.02
CA ALA A 517 -20.56 -24.66 0.28
C ALA A 517 -19.93 -23.82 1.40
N ARG A 518 -18.60 -23.68 1.39
CA ARG A 518 -17.89 -22.86 2.38
C ARG A 518 -18.25 -21.38 2.27
N LEU A 519 -18.42 -20.88 1.05
CA LEU A 519 -18.87 -19.51 0.83
C LEU A 519 -20.28 -19.26 1.38
N VAL A 520 -21.22 -20.20 1.15
CA VAL A 520 -22.59 -20.10 1.68
C VAL A 520 -22.58 -20.04 3.20
N GLU A 521 -21.79 -20.89 3.85
CA GLU A 521 -21.62 -20.91 5.30
C GLU A 521 -21.13 -19.55 5.84
N LEU A 522 -20.05 -18.99 5.27
CA LEU A 522 -19.51 -17.69 5.68
C LEU A 522 -20.50 -16.53 5.53
N LEU A 523 -21.28 -16.55 4.45
CA LEU A 523 -22.29 -15.52 4.22
C LEU A 523 -23.45 -15.64 5.20
N GLU A 524 -23.89 -16.88 5.51
CA GLU A 524 -24.91 -17.11 6.52
C GLU A 524 -24.46 -16.70 7.92
N GLU A 525 -23.20 -16.99 8.29
CA GLU A 525 -22.62 -16.55 9.56
C GLU A 525 -22.64 -15.02 9.70
N LYS A 526 -22.25 -14.28 8.65
CA LYS A 526 -22.29 -12.82 8.65
C LYS A 526 -23.70 -12.24 8.76
N VAL A 527 -24.66 -12.82 8.05
CA VAL A 527 -26.06 -12.36 8.11
C VAL A 527 -26.67 -12.67 9.48
N LYS A 528 -26.42 -13.87 10.04
CA LYS A 528 -26.89 -14.26 11.37
C LYS A 528 -26.25 -13.44 12.49
N GLY A 529 -24.98 -13.03 12.32
CA GLY A 529 -24.26 -12.17 13.24
C GLY A 529 -24.56 -10.67 13.10
N GLU A 530 -25.51 -10.28 12.23
CA GLU A 530 -25.85 -8.88 11.92
C GLU A 530 -24.66 -8.05 11.39
N GLU A 531 -23.60 -8.71 10.91
CA GLU A 531 -22.41 -8.04 10.35
C GLU A 531 -22.60 -7.63 8.87
N ALA A 532 -23.63 -8.18 8.21
CA ALA A 532 -24.02 -7.87 6.85
C ALA A 532 -25.54 -7.97 6.66
N THR A 533 -26.10 -7.03 5.88
CA THR A 533 -27.48 -7.04 5.42
C THR A 533 -27.71 -8.11 4.34
N PRO A 534 -28.97 -8.53 4.09
CA PRO A 534 -29.29 -9.43 2.98
C PRO A 534 -28.86 -8.90 1.60
N GLU A 535 -28.89 -7.58 1.41
CA GLU A 535 -28.45 -6.92 0.18
C GLU A 535 -26.92 -6.97 0.01
N GLU A 536 -26.16 -6.68 1.08
CA GLU A 536 -24.70 -6.88 1.11
C GLU A 536 -24.34 -8.35 0.84
N ALA A 537 -25.07 -9.31 1.42
CA ALA A 537 -24.84 -10.73 1.17
C ALA A 537 -25.12 -11.13 -0.29
N ALA A 538 -26.15 -10.57 -0.92
CA ALA A 538 -26.44 -10.79 -2.34
C ALA A 538 -25.33 -10.19 -3.23
N GLN A 539 -24.82 -9.00 -2.88
CA GLN A 539 -23.68 -8.40 -3.55
C GLN A 539 -22.43 -9.28 -3.44
N TYR A 540 -22.10 -9.76 -2.25
CA TYR A 540 -20.97 -10.65 -2.05
C TYR A 540 -21.08 -11.94 -2.88
N ARG A 541 -22.28 -12.53 -2.97
CA ARG A 541 -22.52 -13.69 -3.86
C ARG A 541 -22.26 -13.34 -5.32
N SER A 542 -22.68 -12.15 -5.77
CA SER A 542 -22.40 -11.69 -7.14
C SER A 542 -20.91 -11.48 -7.39
N LEU A 543 -20.17 -10.94 -6.42
CA LEU A 543 -18.73 -10.69 -6.52
C LEU A 543 -17.89 -11.97 -6.42
N LEU A 544 -18.47 -13.08 -5.98
CA LEU A 544 -17.83 -14.38 -5.83
C LEU A 544 -18.45 -15.44 -6.75
N ASN A 545 -19.22 -15.01 -7.76
CA ASN A 545 -19.87 -15.92 -8.70
C ASN A 545 -18.84 -16.54 -9.66
N HIS A 546 -18.44 -17.79 -9.38
CA HIS A 546 -17.52 -18.57 -10.22
C HIS A 546 -18.01 -18.80 -11.66
N ASP A 547 -19.31 -18.68 -11.91
CA ASP A 547 -19.88 -18.81 -13.26
C ASP A 547 -19.68 -17.52 -14.09
N ASP A 548 -19.29 -16.41 -13.46
CA ASP A 548 -18.91 -15.17 -14.13
C ASP A 548 -17.43 -15.23 -14.55
N PRO A 549 -17.12 -15.20 -15.87
CA PRO A 549 -15.75 -15.36 -16.35
C PRO A 549 -14.79 -14.26 -15.89
N LEU A 550 -15.29 -13.04 -15.65
CA LEU A 550 -14.46 -11.93 -15.17
C LEU A 550 -14.10 -12.12 -13.70
N VAL A 551 -15.07 -12.56 -12.89
CA VAL A 551 -14.88 -12.87 -11.47
C VAL A 551 -13.93 -14.05 -11.30
N SER A 552 -14.16 -15.16 -12.01
CA SER A 552 -13.32 -16.37 -11.90
C SER A 552 -11.85 -16.08 -12.23
N ASN A 553 -11.59 -15.27 -13.26
CA ASN A 553 -10.23 -14.86 -13.61
C ASN A 553 -9.60 -13.93 -12.56
N ALA A 554 -10.38 -12.99 -12.00
CA ALA A 554 -9.91 -12.11 -10.94
C ALA A 554 -9.63 -12.89 -9.64
N GLN A 555 -10.53 -13.77 -9.22
CA GLN A 555 -10.35 -14.63 -8.04
C GLN A 555 -9.12 -15.50 -8.14
N ALA A 556 -8.86 -16.14 -9.29
CA ALA A 556 -7.67 -16.97 -9.46
C ALA A 556 -6.36 -16.16 -9.33
N LEU A 557 -6.36 -14.87 -9.66
CA LEU A 557 -5.24 -13.97 -9.35
C LEU A 557 -5.08 -13.79 -7.84
N PHE A 558 -6.18 -13.50 -7.15
CA PHE A 558 -6.19 -13.29 -5.71
C PHE A 558 -5.88 -14.56 -4.91
N GLU A 559 -6.31 -15.74 -5.35
CA GLU A 559 -5.93 -17.04 -4.77
C GLU A 559 -4.42 -17.23 -4.78
N ASN A 560 -3.76 -16.88 -5.89
CA ASN A 560 -2.30 -16.95 -6.00
C ASN A 560 -1.59 -15.87 -5.19
N ALA A 561 -2.28 -14.77 -4.92
CA ALA A 561 -1.80 -13.66 -4.09
C ALA A 561 -1.94 -13.90 -2.59
N SER A 562 -2.99 -14.58 -2.16
CA SER A 562 -3.54 -14.68 -0.79
C SER A 562 -2.65 -15.22 0.36
N GLY A 563 -1.31 -15.16 0.28
CA GLY A 563 -0.45 -15.38 1.44
C GLY A 563 -0.59 -14.27 2.49
N GLU A 564 -0.11 -14.52 3.72
CA GLU A 564 -0.04 -13.58 4.86
C GLU A 564 0.73 -12.27 4.55
N GLU A 565 1.30 -12.15 3.36
CA GLU A 565 2.21 -11.10 2.92
C GLU A 565 1.58 -10.10 1.92
N THR A 566 0.26 -10.15 1.73
CA THR A 566 -0.44 -9.27 0.78
C THR A 566 -0.91 -7.97 1.42
N ILE A 567 -0.50 -6.87 0.81
CA ILE A 567 -0.96 -5.52 1.15
C ILE A 567 -2.08 -5.19 0.17
N ASN A 568 -3.30 -5.07 0.69
CA ASN A 568 -4.43 -4.51 -0.03
C ASN A 568 -4.56 -3.05 0.40
N LEU A 569 -4.38 -2.13 -0.54
CA LEU A 569 -4.40 -0.72 -0.24
C LEU A 569 -5.52 -0.05 -1.03
N LEU A 570 -6.36 0.70 -0.31
CA LEU A 570 -7.35 1.60 -0.88
C LEU A 570 -7.17 2.98 -0.24
N VAL A 571 -6.90 4.00 -1.07
CA VAL A 571 -6.70 5.38 -0.63
C VAL A 571 -7.56 6.32 -1.46
N SER A 572 -8.30 7.21 -0.80
CA SER A 572 -8.93 8.34 -1.48
C SER A 572 -8.00 9.55 -1.46
N LEU A 573 -7.82 10.17 -2.61
CA LEU A 573 -6.92 11.29 -2.85
C LEU A 573 -7.70 12.49 -3.40
N GLY A 574 -7.40 13.66 -2.86
CA GLY A 574 -8.00 14.92 -3.25
C GLY A 574 -9.14 15.38 -2.35
N VAL A 575 -9.90 16.31 -2.90
CA VAL A 575 -10.93 17.09 -2.21
C VAL A 575 -12.12 17.32 -3.15
N GLY A 576 -13.31 17.53 -2.58
CA GLY A 576 -14.55 17.68 -3.35
C GLY A 576 -15.38 16.40 -3.44
N THR A 577 -16.47 16.47 -4.21
CA THR A 577 -17.48 15.40 -4.36
C THR A 577 -16.99 14.25 -5.21
N ARG A 578 -16.04 14.50 -6.12
CA ARG A 578 -15.43 13.50 -6.99
C ARG A 578 -13.94 13.38 -6.70
N GLN A 579 -13.56 12.27 -6.07
CA GLN A 579 -12.20 12.04 -5.58
C GLN A 579 -11.47 11.01 -6.43
N LEU A 580 -10.15 11.08 -6.44
CA LEU A 580 -9.31 10.10 -7.08
C LEU A 580 -9.06 8.95 -6.12
N VAL A 581 -9.55 7.77 -6.46
CA VAL A 581 -9.36 6.56 -5.68
C VAL A 581 -8.19 5.77 -6.24
N LEU A 582 -7.26 5.41 -5.36
CA LEU A 582 -6.10 4.59 -5.66
C LEU A 582 -6.26 3.20 -5.01
N TYR A 583 -6.20 2.17 -5.86
CA TYR A 583 -6.09 0.77 -5.46
C TYR A 583 -4.68 0.27 -5.71
N ALA A 584 -3.97 -0.18 -4.68
CA ALA A 584 -2.74 -0.96 -4.87
C ALA A 584 -3.05 -2.45 -4.81
N LEU A 585 -2.75 -3.15 -5.91
CA LEU A 585 -2.96 -4.58 -6.05
C LEU A 585 -2.02 -5.36 -5.13
N PRO A 586 -2.48 -6.52 -4.61
CA PRO A 586 -1.67 -7.36 -3.74
C PRO A 586 -0.35 -7.75 -4.41
N TYR A 587 0.77 -7.47 -3.72
CA TYR A 587 2.11 -7.70 -4.25
C TYR A 587 2.53 -9.17 -4.11
N LEU A 588 2.68 -9.88 -5.23
CA LEU A 588 3.19 -11.26 -5.27
C LEU A 588 4.72 -11.31 -5.06
N ARG A 589 5.21 -12.08 -4.07
CA ARG A 589 6.66 -12.16 -3.72
C ARG A 589 7.36 -13.45 -4.20
N GLY A 590 8.70 -13.41 -4.25
CA GLY A 590 9.56 -14.57 -4.52
C GLY A 590 9.46 -15.12 -5.95
N GLU A 591 9.38 -16.44 -6.11
CA GLU A 591 9.16 -17.12 -7.41
C GLU A 591 7.89 -16.62 -8.14
N LYS A 592 6.98 -15.96 -7.41
CA LYS A 592 5.75 -15.37 -7.95
C LYS A 592 5.95 -13.97 -8.58
N ASP A 593 7.12 -13.33 -8.47
CA ASP A 593 7.44 -12.08 -9.21
C ASP A 593 7.35 -12.29 -10.74
N VAL A 594 7.67 -13.50 -11.21
CA VAL A 594 7.48 -13.88 -12.62
C VAL A 594 6.00 -13.92 -12.98
N ALA A 595 5.14 -14.39 -12.09
CA ALA A 595 3.69 -14.40 -12.27
C ALA A 595 3.14 -12.97 -12.30
N GLN A 596 3.59 -12.08 -11.41
CA GLN A 596 3.23 -10.66 -11.44
C GLN A 596 3.62 -10.00 -12.76
N LYS A 597 4.86 -10.18 -13.23
CA LYS A 597 5.32 -9.60 -14.50
C LYS A 597 4.54 -10.12 -15.71
N ARG A 598 4.09 -11.38 -15.68
CA ARG A 598 3.22 -11.94 -16.72
C ARG A 598 1.81 -11.37 -16.64
N PHE A 599 1.25 -11.24 -15.44
CA PHE A 599 -0.05 -10.63 -15.21
C PHE A 599 -0.10 -9.20 -15.77
N VAL A 600 0.87 -8.37 -15.39
CA VAL A 600 0.98 -6.95 -15.80
C VAL A 600 1.11 -6.79 -17.34
N ARG A 601 1.46 -7.86 -18.06
CA ARG A 601 1.55 -7.87 -19.54
C ARG A 601 0.33 -8.51 -20.22
N SER A 602 -0.49 -9.25 -19.49
CA SER A 602 -1.58 -10.04 -20.04
C SER A 602 -2.85 -9.20 -20.06
N ARG A 603 -3.24 -8.73 -21.26
CA ARG A 603 -4.43 -7.88 -21.44
C ARG A 603 -5.69 -8.54 -20.87
N LEU A 604 -5.89 -9.82 -21.14
CA LEU A 604 -7.05 -10.56 -20.61
C LEU A 604 -7.23 -10.35 -19.10
N HIS A 605 -6.16 -10.51 -18.33
CA HIS A 605 -6.24 -10.38 -16.88
C HIS A 605 -6.36 -8.94 -16.40
N VAL A 606 -5.69 -7.99 -17.08
CA VAL A 606 -5.83 -6.57 -16.77
C VAL A 606 -7.30 -6.16 -16.94
N PHE A 607 -7.93 -6.51 -18.06
CA PHE A 607 -9.33 -6.17 -18.29
C PHE A 607 -10.30 -6.97 -17.41
N ALA A 608 -10.02 -8.24 -17.10
CA ALA A 608 -10.80 -9.00 -16.13
C ALA A 608 -10.74 -8.38 -14.73
N LEU A 609 -9.56 -7.95 -14.30
CA LEU A 609 -9.37 -7.23 -13.05
C LEU A 609 -10.10 -5.89 -13.05
N LEU A 610 -9.94 -5.07 -14.09
CA LEU A 610 -10.66 -3.79 -14.19
C LEU A 610 -12.18 -3.98 -14.22
N GLY A 611 -12.68 -5.02 -14.88
CA GLY A 611 -14.09 -5.39 -14.85
C GLY A 611 -14.58 -5.84 -13.47
N PHE A 612 -13.77 -6.62 -12.78
CA PHE A 612 -14.03 -6.99 -11.39
C PHE A 612 -14.04 -5.77 -10.47
N MET A 613 -13.07 -4.86 -10.61
CA MET A 613 -13.03 -3.60 -9.86
C MET A 613 -14.26 -2.74 -10.15
N ARG A 614 -14.68 -2.63 -11.42
CA ARG A 614 -15.93 -1.92 -11.80
C ARG A 614 -17.16 -2.49 -11.09
N LYS A 615 -17.25 -3.82 -10.96
CA LYS A 615 -18.33 -4.49 -10.20
C LYS A 615 -18.21 -4.26 -8.69
N LEU A 616 -17.00 -4.31 -8.16
CA LEU A 616 -16.71 -4.13 -6.74
C LEU A 616 -17.07 -2.71 -6.29
N CYS A 617 -16.62 -1.70 -7.02
CA CYS A 617 -16.83 -0.29 -6.70
C CYS A 617 -18.22 0.23 -7.11
N ARG A 618 -18.98 -0.54 -7.92
CA ARG A 618 -20.30 -0.15 -8.45
C ARG A 618 -20.29 1.17 -9.24
N CYS A 619 -19.14 1.55 -9.78
CA CYS A 619 -18.96 2.82 -10.44
C CYS A 619 -18.72 2.63 -11.95
N GLU A 620 -19.22 3.57 -12.75
CA GLU A 620 -19.06 3.56 -14.21
C GLU A 620 -18.00 4.52 -14.72
N GLY A 621 -17.13 5.06 -13.85
CA GLY A 621 -16.10 6.03 -14.22
C GLY A 621 -14.83 5.41 -14.82
N ALA A 622 -13.95 6.28 -15.32
CA ALA A 622 -12.71 5.88 -15.97
C ALA A 622 -11.73 5.17 -15.02
N TYR A 623 -11.05 4.12 -15.51
CA TYR A 623 -9.99 3.43 -14.76
C TYR A 623 -8.64 3.60 -15.45
N TYR A 624 -7.58 3.83 -14.66
CA TYR A 624 -6.21 4.00 -15.14
C TYR A 624 -5.33 2.92 -14.56
N PHE A 625 -4.68 2.13 -15.43
CA PHE A 625 -3.73 1.09 -15.07
C PHE A 625 -2.46 1.25 -15.89
N GLN A 626 -1.28 1.16 -15.26
CA GLN A 626 0.01 1.47 -15.90
C GLN A 626 0.12 2.90 -16.47
N THR A 627 -0.72 3.81 -15.99
CA THR A 627 -0.79 5.18 -16.47
C THR A 627 -1.33 6.09 -15.36
N ILE A 628 -1.05 7.37 -15.48
CA ILE A 628 -1.41 8.39 -14.50
C ILE A 628 -2.72 9.07 -14.94
N PRO A 629 -3.67 9.29 -14.03
CA PRO A 629 -4.91 9.98 -14.33
C PRO A 629 -4.64 11.44 -14.72
N ARG A 630 -5.45 11.95 -15.65
CA ARG A 630 -5.44 13.36 -16.10
C ARG A 630 -6.87 13.89 -16.10
N LEU A 631 -7.04 15.14 -15.65
CA LEU A 631 -8.37 15.77 -15.50
C LEU A 631 -9.13 15.95 -16.82
N ASP A 632 -8.44 16.04 -17.95
CA ASP A 632 -8.99 16.24 -19.30
C ASP A 632 -9.45 14.94 -19.98
N ALA A 633 -9.07 13.77 -19.45
CA ALA A 633 -9.25 12.48 -20.09
C ALA A 633 -10.09 11.54 -19.22
N SER A 634 -11.42 11.65 -19.23
CA SER A 634 -12.27 10.79 -18.40
C SER A 634 -13.67 10.55 -18.97
N SER A 635 -13.78 9.90 -20.13
CA SER A 635 -15.08 9.29 -20.47
C SER A 635 -15.38 8.19 -19.43
N PRO A 636 -16.59 8.13 -18.85
CA PRO A 636 -16.94 7.13 -17.83
C PRO A 636 -16.67 5.70 -18.30
N ASP A 637 -17.12 5.35 -19.51
CA ASP A 637 -16.93 4.00 -20.08
C ASP A 637 -15.54 3.77 -20.69
N THR A 638 -14.46 4.23 -20.04
CA THR A 638 -13.09 4.11 -20.58
C THR A 638 -12.11 3.49 -19.59
N PHE A 639 -11.38 2.49 -20.07
CA PHE A 639 -10.18 1.96 -19.42
C PHE A 639 -8.93 2.50 -20.11
N TYR A 640 -8.11 3.22 -19.36
CA TYR A 640 -6.79 3.67 -19.77
C TYR A 640 -5.76 2.64 -19.32
N VAL A 641 -5.22 1.86 -20.27
CA VAL A 641 -4.22 0.82 -20.01
C VAL A 641 -2.92 1.20 -20.70
N GLY A 642 -1.94 1.64 -19.92
CA GLY A 642 -0.76 2.32 -20.42
C GLY A 642 -1.13 3.61 -21.16
N PRO A 643 -0.51 3.92 -22.31
CA PRO A 643 -0.81 5.15 -23.05
C PRO A 643 -2.10 5.08 -23.90
N ARG A 644 -2.91 4.01 -23.78
CA ARG A 644 -4.06 3.76 -24.67
C ARG A 644 -5.37 3.78 -23.91
N ALA A 645 -6.38 4.39 -24.53
CA ALA A 645 -7.77 4.36 -24.07
C ALA A 645 -8.56 3.24 -24.75
N PHE A 646 -9.40 2.56 -23.99
CA PHE A 646 -10.23 1.44 -24.44
C PHE A 646 -11.66 1.62 -23.94
N ILE A 647 -12.66 1.41 -24.80
CA ILE A 647 -14.08 1.46 -24.42
C ILE A 647 -14.37 0.25 -23.52
N ALA A 648 -14.66 0.49 -22.25
CA ALA A 648 -14.73 -0.55 -21.24
C ALA A 648 -15.80 -1.60 -21.55
N SER A 649 -17.02 -1.18 -21.91
CA SER A 649 -18.11 -2.08 -22.31
C SER A 649 -17.72 -3.06 -23.43
N LYS A 650 -17.09 -2.56 -24.50
CA LYS A 650 -16.64 -3.37 -25.64
C LYS A 650 -15.60 -4.42 -25.23
N TYR A 651 -14.57 -4.02 -24.48
CA TYR A 651 -13.48 -4.92 -24.14
C TYR A 651 -13.85 -5.90 -23.03
N LEU A 652 -14.71 -5.51 -22.08
CA LEU A 652 -15.27 -6.43 -21.09
C LEU A 652 -16.09 -7.53 -21.74
N HIS A 653 -16.95 -7.19 -22.72
CA HIS A 653 -17.70 -8.16 -23.48
C HIS A 653 -16.78 -9.14 -24.23
N ARG A 654 -15.78 -8.60 -24.95
CA ARG A 654 -14.77 -9.41 -25.65
C ARG A 654 -14.04 -10.39 -24.74
N TYR A 655 -13.52 -9.92 -23.61
CA TYR A 655 -12.75 -10.78 -22.71
C TYR A 655 -13.63 -11.74 -21.92
N ALA A 656 -14.90 -11.42 -21.65
CA ALA A 656 -15.85 -12.35 -21.07
C ALA A 656 -16.09 -13.56 -21.98
N ILE A 657 -16.33 -13.36 -23.28
CA ILE A 657 -16.53 -14.46 -24.26
C ILE A 657 -15.30 -15.38 -24.33
N LEU A 658 -14.10 -14.78 -24.44
CA LEU A 658 -12.85 -15.55 -24.51
C LEU A 658 -12.61 -16.37 -23.24
N SER A 659 -12.90 -15.77 -22.09
CA SER A 659 -12.74 -16.40 -20.78
C SER A 659 -13.74 -17.54 -20.58
N GLU A 660 -15.01 -17.32 -20.89
CA GLU A 660 -16.06 -18.33 -20.79
C GLU A 660 -15.71 -19.58 -21.60
N PHE A 661 -15.33 -19.38 -22.86
CA PHE A 661 -14.91 -20.48 -23.73
C PHE A 661 -13.72 -21.23 -23.13
N SER A 662 -12.67 -20.51 -22.71
CA SER A 662 -11.47 -21.13 -22.14
C SER A 662 -11.73 -21.90 -20.84
N ASN A 663 -12.60 -21.38 -19.96
CA ASN A 663 -12.96 -21.97 -18.68
C ASN A 663 -13.65 -23.32 -18.85
N ARG A 664 -14.52 -23.43 -19.87
CA ARG A 664 -15.29 -24.65 -20.14
C ARG A 664 -14.45 -25.78 -20.76
N VAL A 665 -13.46 -25.45 -21.58
CA VAL A 665 -12.70 -26.46 -22.36
C VAL A 665 -11.31 -26.79 -21.83
N ALA A 666 -10.70 -25.92 -21.02
CA ALA A 666 -9.36 -26.17 -20.52
C ALA A 666 -9.30 -27.41 -19.61
N SER A 667 -8.26 -28.23 -19.81
CA SER A 667 -7.99 -29.46 -19.05
C SER A 667 -6.51 -29.49 -18.64
N GLY A 668 -6.15 -30.19 -17.56
CA GLY A 668 -4.76 -30.38 -17.16
C GLY A 668 -4.52 -30.44 -15.66
N LYS A 669 -3.24 -30.62 -15.29
CA LYS A 669 -2.75 -30.63 -13.89
C LYS A 669 -2.85 -29.25 -13.23
N ASP A 670 -2.75 -28.18 -14.02
CA ASP A 670 -2.94 -26.79 -13.61
C ASP A 670 -3.97 -26.14 -14.55
N PRO A 671 -5.27 -26.29 -14.25
CA PRO A 671 -6.33 -25.77 -15.10
C PRO A 671 -6.26 -24.25 -15.29
N PHE A 672 -5.81 -23.51 -14.28
CA PHE A 672 -5.74 -22.05 -14.35
C PHE A 672 -4.70 -21.58 -15.39
N LYS A 673 -3.49 -22.14 -15.35
CA LYS A 673 -2.44 -21.80 -16.31
C LYS A 673 -2.81 -22.18 -17.75
N GLU A 674 -3.52 -23.30 -17.93
CA GLU A 674 -3.97 -23.74 -19.25
C GLU A 674 -5.16 -22.93 -19.77
N ARG A 675 -6.12 -22.54 -18.92
CA ARG A 675 -7.18 -21.57 -19.23
C ARG A 675 -6.58 -20.28 -19.77
N LEU A 676 -5.62 -19.73 -19.03
CA LEU A 676 -4.95 -18.50 -19.40
C LEU A 676 -4.26 -18.59 -20.77
N ARG A 677 -3.41 -19.60 -20.96
CA ARG A 677 -2.69 -19.79 -22.23
C ARG A 677 -3.64 -19.98 -23.40
N LEU A 678 -4.79 -20.61 -23.17
CA LEU A 678 -5.79 -20.78 -24.21
C LEU A 678 -6.48 -19.45 -24.53
N ALA A 679 -6.89 -18.68 -23.52
CA ALA A 679 -7.52 -17.38 -23.72
C ALA A 679 -6.58 -16.35 -24.37
N GLU A 680 -5.28 -16.35 -24.05
CA GLU A 680 -4.28 -15.50 -24.72
C GLU A 680 -4.12 -15.85 -26.20
N ARG A 681 -4.14 -17.15 -26.53
CA ARG A 681 -4.07 -17.60 -27.92
C ARG A 681 -5.37 -17.27 -28.67
N LEU A 682 -6.53 -17.48 -28.06
CA LEU A 682 -7.83 -17.10 -28.64
C LEU A 682 -7.92 -15.59 -28.85
N ALA A 683 -7.32 -14.77 -27.98
CA ALA A 683 -7.27 -13.33 -28.17
C ALA A 683 -6.41 -12.89 -29.36
N ALA A 684 -5.47 -13.74 -29.81
CA ALA A 684 -4.61 -13.50 -30.96
C ALA A 684 -5.20 -14.06 -32.27
N ASP A 685 -5.82 -15.24 -32.21
CA ASP A 685 -6.44 -15.94 -33.34
C ASP A 685 -7.70 -16.70 -32.86
N PRO A 686 -8.86 -16.03 -32.73
CA PRO A 686 -10.06 -16.63 -32.15
C PRO A 686 -10.52 -17.87 -32.90
N LEU A 687 -10.57 -17.81 -34.23
CA LEU A 687 -11.11 -18.89 -35.06
C LEU A 687 -10.11 -20.04 -35.26
N GLY A 688 -8.82 -19.74 -35.46
CA GLY A 688 -7.80 -20.77 -35.61
C GLY A 688 -7.55 -21.56 -34.33
N GLU A 689 -7.61 -20.90 -33.17
CA GLU A 689 -7.53 -21.59 -31.88
C GLU A 689 -8.81 -22.36 -31.54
N PHE A 690 -9.99 -21.81 -31.83
CA PHE A 690 -11.24 -22.56 -31.69
C PHE A 690 -11.23 -23.86 -32.51
N SER A 691 -10.80 -23.78 -33.78
CA SER A 691 -10.62 -24.95 -34.65
C SER A 691 -9.60 -25.95 -34.08
N ARG A 692 -8.54 -25.47 -33.42
CA ARG A 692 -7.58 -26.34 -32.76
C ARG A 692 -8.17 -27.04 -31.53
N VAL A 693 -8.96 -26.32 -30.73
CA VAL A 693 -9.67 -26.90 -29.58
C VAL A 693 -10.62 -28.00 -30.05
N LEU A 694 -11.44 -27.75 -31.07
CA LEU A 694 -12.36 -28.76 -31.62
C LEU A 694 -11.62 -30.04 -32.05
N ARG A 695 -10.50 -29.91 -32.77
CA ARG A 695 -9.70 -31.05 -33.23
C ARG A 695 -9.03 -31.85 -32.11
N GLN A 696 -8.83 -31.22 -30.95
CA GLN A 696 -8.14 -31.80 -29.79
C GLN A 696 -9.09 -32.10 -28.62
N SER A 697 -10.40 -31.97 -28.84
CA SER A 697 -11.45 -32.28 -27.88
C SER A 697 -12.13 -33.61 -28.23
N PRO A 698 -12.56 -34.40 -27.24
CA PRO A 698 -13.31 -35.63 -27.48
C PRO A 698 -14.75 -35.26 -27.85
N LEU A 699 -15.09 -35.29 -29.14
CA LEU A 699 -16.41 -34.90 -29.67
C LEU A 699 -17.37 -36.09 -29.77
N ARG A 700 -16.84 -37.31 -29.87
CA ARG A 700 -17.63 -38.55 -29.83
C ARG A 700 -17.69 -39.09 -28.41
N ILE A 701 -18.74 -39.87 -28.15
CA ILE A 701 -18.94 -40.54 -26.84
C ILE A 701 -17.85 -41.59 -26.61
N THR A 702 -17.33 -42.18 -27.68
CA THR A 702 -16.28 -43.21 -27.66
C THR A 702 -14.85 -42.66 -27.57
N ASP A 703 -14.67 -41.34 -27.69
CA ASP A 703 -13.34 -40.74 -27.66
C ASP A 703 -12.72 -40.86 -26.27
N ASP A 704 -11.43 -41.20 -26.21
CA ASP A 704 -10.72 -41.30 -24.94
C ASP A 704 -10.60 -39.93 -24.28
N THR A 705 -11.20 -39.81 -23.10
CA THR A 705 -11.21 -38.59 -22.29
C THR A 705 -9.99 -38.49 -21.37
N LYS A 706 -9.25 -39.59 -21.13
CA LYS A 706 -8.12 -39.62 -20.20
C LYS A 706 -6.82 -39.07 -20.81
N GLY A 707 -6.71 -39.02 -22.15
CA GLY A 707 -5.57 -38.45 -22.88
C GLY A 707 -5.86 -37.14 -23.63
N ALA A 708 -7.10 -36.64 -23.59
CA ALA A 708 -7.49 -35.45 -24.35
C ALA A 708 -6.91 -34.15 -23.79
N LYS A 709 -6.41 -33.29 -24.68
CA LYS A 709 -5.82 -32.00 -24.31
C LYS A 709 -6.88 -31.00 -23.81
N TYR A 710 -8.12 -31.11 -24.28
CA TYR A 710 -9.24 -30.27 -23.86
C TYR A 710 -10.43 -31.11 -23.43
N LYS A 711 -11.23 -30.58 -22.51
CA LYS A 711 -12.48 -31.18 -22.08
C LYS A 711 -13.57 -30.88 -23.11
N PRO A 712 -14.55 -31.78 -23.26
CA PRO A 712 -15.72 -31.50 -24.07
C PRO A 712 -16.55 -30.39 -23.42
N PHE A 713 -17.03 -29.46 -24.24
CA PHE A 713 -17.88 -28.34 -23.81
C PHE A 713 -19.16 -28.79 -23.10
N THR A 714 -19.67 -29.98 -23.46
CA THR A 714 -20.83 -30.60 -22.82
C THR A 714 -20.60 -32.10 -22.59
N GLY A 715 -21.18 -32.62 -21.51
CA GLY A 715 -21.31 -34.06 -21.26
C GLY A 715 -22.58 -34.66 -21.88
N LYS A 716 -23.44 -33.85 -22.49
CA LYS A 716 -24.75 -34.26 -22.99
C LYS A 716 -24.61 -34.94 -24.35
N ARG A 717 -25.47 -35.92 -24.61
CA ARG A 717 -25.57 -36.56 -25.93
C ARG A 717 -26.35 -35.66 -26.87
N ASP A 718 -25.94 -35.62 -28.11
CA ASP A 718 -26.75 -34.98 -29.14
C ASP A 718 -28.06 -35.76 -29.29
N PRO A 719 -29.23 -35.11 -29.17
CA PRO A 719 -30.52 -35.79 -29.28
C PRO A 719 -30.82 -36.31 -30.68
N TYR A 720 -30.09 -35.86 -31.71
CA TYR A 720 -30.29 -36.19 -33.12
C TYR A 720 -29.13 -37.00 -33.73
N LEU A 721 -27.95 -36.99 -33.12
CA LEU A 721 -26.76 -37.72 -33.60
C LEU A 721 -26.27 -38.78 -32.58
N PRO A 722 -26.64 -40.06 -32.77
CA PRO A 722 -26.18 -41.15 -31.91
C PRO A 722 -24.64 -41.25 -31.90
N GLY A 723 -24.04 -41.27 -30.72
CA GLY A 723 -22.58 -41.40 -30.57
C GLY A 723 -21.81 -40.09 -30.55
N VAL A 724 -22.48 -38.95 -30.75
CA VAL A 724 -21.88 -37.60 -30.74
C VAL A 724 -22.34 -36.83 -29.50
N ARG A 725 -21.45 -36.00 -28.95
CA ARG A 725 -21.79 -35.07 -27.87
C ARG A 725 -22.52 -33.86 -28.44
N ASP A 726 -23.43 -33.28 -27.67
CA ASP A 726 -24.19 -32.09 -28.07
C ASP A 726 -23.24 -30.93 -28.43
N LEU A 727 -23.28 -30.52 -29.70
CA LEU A 727 -22.43 -29.47 -30.28
C LEU A 727 -23.05 -28.07 -30.20
N THR A 728 -24.27 -27.94 -29.67
CA THR A 728 -25.00 -26.65 -29.61
C THR A 728 -24.19 -25.56 -28.94
N GLU A 729 -23.52 -25.89 -27.83
CA GLU A 729 -22.70 -24.93 -27.09
C GLU A 729 -21.40 -24.56 -27.84
N TYR A 730 -20.82 -25.48 -28.62
CA TYR A 730 -19.71 -25.15 -29.51
C TYR A 730 -20.15 -24.22 -30.64
N MET A 731 -21.35 -24.41 -31.18
CA MET A 731 -21.91 -23.54 -32.22
C MET A 731 -22.21 -22.13 -31.71
N LYS A 732 -22.74 -22.01 -30.48
CA LYS A 732 -22.91 -20.71 -29.80
C LYS A 732 -21.57 -20.03 -29.59
N ALA A 733 -20.57 -20.76 -29.08
CA ALA A 733 -19.22 -20.23 -28.89
C ALA A 733 -18.58 -19.79 -30.21
N TYR A 734 -18.75 -20.57 -31.29
CA TYR A 734 -18.27 -20.20 -32.62
C TYR A 734 -18.92 -18.90 -33.10
N ALA A 735 -20.23 -18.76 -32.95
CA ALA A 735 -20.94 -17.55 -33.34
C ALA A 735 -20.39 -16.32 -32.60
N SER A 736 -20.21 -16.41 -31.27
CA SER A 736 -19.64 -15.33 -30.46
C SER A 736 -18.18 -15.03 -30.83
N LEU A 737 -17.35 -16.04 -31.06
CA LEU A 737 -15.95 -15.86 -31.45
C LEU A 737 -15.79 -15.33 -32.87
N ARG A 738 -16.73 -15.63 -33.77
CA ARG A 738 -16.75 -15.07 -35.13
C ARG A 738 -17.03 -13.58 -35.11
N VAL A 739 -18.05 -13.13 -34.36
CA VAL A 739 -18.31 -11.70 -34.18
C VAL A 739 -17.06 -10.99 -33.64
N LEU A 740 -16.37 -11.61 -32.67
CA LEU A 740 -15.11 -11.05 -32.17
C LEU A 740 -13.98 -11.05 -33.19
N ALA A 741 -13.88 -12.04 -34.06
CA ALA A 741 -12.87 -12.10 -35.11
C ALA A 741 -13.12 -11.02 -36.17
N ASP A 742 -14.38 -10.80 -36.54
CA ASP A 742 -14.80 -9.75 -37.48
C ASP A 742 -14.52 -8.35 -36.89
N GLU A 743 -14.62 -8.18 -35.56
CA GLU A 743 -14.22 -6.94 -34.85
C GLU A 743 -12.70 -6.76 -34.69
N MET A 744 -11.90 -7.78 -35.01
CA MET A 744 -10.44 -7.80 -34.86
C MET A 744 -9.68 -7.58 -36.18
N GLU A 745 -10.33 -7.74 -37.34
CA GLU A 745 -9.77 -7.29 -38.62
C GLU A 745 -9.69 -5.75 -38.64
N PRO A 746 -8.59 -5.18 -39.18
CA PRO A 746 -8.18 -3.79 -38.95
C PRO A 746 -9.17 -2.72 -39.43
#